data_AF-A0AB74EYC4-F1
#
_entry.id   AF-A0AB74EYC4-F1
#
_cell.length_a   1.000
_cell.length_b   1.000
_cell.length_c   1.000
_cell.angle_alpha   90.00
_cell.angle_beta   90.00
_cell.angle_gamma   90.00
#
_symmetry.space_group_name_H-M   'P 1'
#
loop_
_entity.id
_entity.type
_entity.pdbx_description
1 polymer ?
#
loop_
_entity_poly.entity_id
_entity_poly.type
_entity_poly.pdbx_seq_one_letter_code
_entity_poly.pdbx_strand_id
1 'polypeptide(L)'
;MKAKLKDKRLLLTAVFFCALAAMFLWSTEVKAAGETGDFTVTGGTLGTDYSYDSTSGVLTVNGGANLTIKNTNPGTATGNRIVVAGNASITLSGVNIEVSGGSSSCAFNIQTSASVNLTLSGENTLKNRYGGGLFVPEGAALTIGGTAGKDSLTATSGSVGAGIGFGNYDSCGKITITGGSVKATGVMGIGGWGDKGDQTVEIKGGEVEANSIGGGSTAVAISGGTVTTSENISSSGLMTISSGTVKVGKNINSGTGTVTITGGTVTTGENIGGTGSVTVSGGTVDTHNITANTLAVTNGKVTAETGIKGGTLNVSGGTLTASGENEKAAINSDVTISGGSVTANGGSTAAGIGGNNGEAGKNVTISGGMVIATGGTGNGLSGAGIGGGNKEAGGKVTISGGKVVAKGGDYAAGIGGGRDGKGADVIITGGSVKASSIGGGGAYGGAGGGSLTDGKGNSVTLKTFTLQDSSGSPVTDTAIDAFTIPTYGIKDVRTDTEGKLYFYLPNSITDGTPVTVTADSTGYEGSVSGSATLKPFAGDIDLSQGSGNLYIWGDGYMRGGSANESAKKTYTGDYTLTGGTAESATANTVTVMGDYNGNPVSGTEKTITLNGVNIDVNSQSYACAFSIQAGTGAGTGADVNLMLSGGNTLKSGSFAAGLGVPEGASVTIDSVPDTGRLTATGADAAAGIGGGNNKAGGTVTINGGIIDAIAVSRQGTGGGAGIGGGASGAGGDITINGGKVTAAGCNSAAGIGGGYRGAGGAVTINGGSVVAKGDGAGIGTGDQYTSSDFGTVTISGGTVTATGGDSAAGIGGGYQVSGEDVKITGGSIAAMGGSGAEAIGHGTNGSGSGTLTDGSGNDVYLNTLTVGEGGQSMEIAVENEVTIDGATNYGTTDVTTMDGGKLYFYLPNNTTNPEIAVTHDGTTYSRNYQRNSAARANTYTATLLPPPTYTITIPEKVDFDSPTYQPAGSGQYNDKTFEVIPTTLTNLTDGRGLSVMVKDGGTSPSTGTDYQLTGSDSSDTLNYQVYQGASATGSALDAAGATLVNKWEKAAGGSLPSAQSGTLRLDQTQIKYSVSYTGTLTFTVNVVDSK
;
A
#
# COMPACT_ATOMS: atom_id res chain seq x y z
N MET A 1 6.79 -11.02 -34.67
CA MET A 1 7.38 -12.35 -34.95
C MET A 1 6.26 -13.22 -35.50
N LYS A 2 6.12 -13.40 -36.82
CA LYS A 2 6.76 -14.42 -37.67
C LYS A 2 6.50 -15.87 -37.22
N ALA A 3 5.49 -16.52 -37.84
CA ALA A 3 5.64 -17.84 -38.45
C ALA A 3 4.53 -18.06 -39.49
N LYS A 4 4.93 -18.55 -40.67
CA LYS A 4 4.18 -18.67 -41.93
C LYS A 4 3.57 -20.07 -42.12
N LEU A 5 2.49 -20.11 -42.90
CA LEU A 5 2.08 -21.11 -43.90
C LEU A 5 2.45 -22.60 -43.71
N LYS A 6 1.42 -23.45 -43.57
CA LYS A 6 1.20 -24.83 -44.10
C LYS A 6 -0.17 -25.25 -43.54
N ASP A 7 -1.22 -25.67 -44.22
CA ASP A 7 -1.46 -26.19 -45.56
C ASP A 7 -2.87 -25.76 -46.01
N LYS A 8 -2.97 -24.99 -47.10
CA LYS A 8 -4.22 -24.71 -47.84
C LYS A 8 -4.32 -25.59 -49.09
N ARG A 9 -4.13 -26.91 -48.95
CA ARG A 9 -4.24 -27.89 -50.04
C ARG A 9 -4.94 -29.19 -49.62
N LEU A 10 -6.03 -29.10 -48.87
CA LEU A 10 -6.94 -30.23 -48.69
C LEU A 10 -8.41 -29.80 -48.53
N LEU A 11 -8.86 -28.84 -49.34
CA LEU A 11 -10.30 -28.52 -49.46
C LEU A 11 -10.64 -27.84 -50.80
N LEU A 12 -9.83 -28.09 -51.83
CA LEU A 12 -10.03 -27.62 -53.20
C LEU A 12 -10.38 -28.76 -54.18
N THR A 13 -10.87 -29.89 -53.66
CA THR A 13 -11.31 -31.04 -54.47
C THR A 13 -12.65 -31.65 -54.06
N ALA A 14 -13.35 -31.06 -53.08
CA ALA A 14 -14.68 -31.54 -52.64
C ALA A 14 -15.83 -30.54 -52.91
N VAL A 15 -15.52 -29.30 -53.33
CA VAL A 15 -16.54 -28.26 -53.63
C VAL A 15 -16.74 -28.08 -55.15
N PHE A 16 -15.93 -28.73 -55.99
CA PHE A 16 -16.03 -28.63 -57.44
C PHE A 16 -16.72 -29.82 -58.14
N PHE A 17 -17.24 -30.81 -57.38
CA PHE A 17 -17.97 -31.96 -57.94
C PHE A 17 -19.43 -32.12 -57.48
N CYS A 18 -19.98 -31.18 -56.70
CA CYS A 18 -21.42 -31.17 -56.37
C CYS A 18 -22.23 -30.10 -57.11
N ALA A 19 -21.60 -29.21 -57.88
CA ALA A 19 -22.28 -28.19 -58.68
C ALA A 19 -22.56 -28.61 -60.14
N LEU A 20 -22.24 -29.85 -60.52
CA LEU A 20 -22.41 -30.36 -61.89
C LEU A 20 -23.36 -31.58 -62.01
N ALA A 21 -24.16 -31.87 -60.98
CA ALA A 21 -25.16 -32.94 -60.98
C ALA A 21 -26.59 -32.48 -60.68
N ALA A 22 -26.86 -31.17 -60.81
CA ALA A 22 -28.23 -30.62 -60.72
C ALA A 22 -28.65 -29.87 -62.00
N MET A 23 -27.86 -29.93 -63.07
CA MET A 23 -28.29 -29.65 -64.43
C MET A 23 -28.35 -30.98 -65.17
N PHE A 24 -29.52 -31.35 -65.68
CA PHE A 24 -29.87 -32.62 -66.32
C PHE A 24 -30.13 -33.82 -65.40
N LEU A 25 -31.29 -33.80 -64.75
CA LEU A 25 -32.32 -34.83 -64.97
C LEU A 25 -33.69 -34.12 -64.91
N TRP A 26 -34.27 -33.87 -66.08
CA TRP A 26 -35.72 -33.76 -66.19
C TRP A 26 -36.28 -35.13 -65.80
N SER A 27 -36.87 -35.24 -64.61
CA SER A 27 -37.99 -36.13 -64.41
C SER A 27 -39.25 -35.28 -64.54
N THR A 28 -39.74 -35.18 -65.77
CA THR A 28 -41.17 -35.04 -65.99
C THR A 28 -41.84 -36.29 -65.44
N GLU A 29 -42.31 -36.23 -64.20
CA GLU A 29 -43.56 -36.89 -63.84
C GLU A 29 -44.65 -35.82 -63.80
N VAL A 30 -45.43 -35.83 -64.88
CA VAL A 30 -46.76 -35.25 -64.95
C VAL A 30 -47.71 -36.19 -64.21
N LYS A 31 -48.54 -35.64 -63.30
CA LYS A 31 -49.95 -35.98 -62.99
C LYS A 31 -50.24 -35.69 -61.50
N ALA A 32 -51.22 -34.91 -61.09
CA ALA A 32 -52.23 -34.12 -61.78
C ALA A 32 -52.41 -32.85 -60.93
N ALA A 33 -52.56 -31.69 -61.58
CA ALA A 33 -53.37 -30.64 -60.98
C ALA A 33 -54.78 -31.22 -60.83
N GLY A 34 -55.10 -31.79 -59.67
CA GLY A 34 -56.47 -31.68 -59.23
C GLY A 34 -56.68 -30.21 -58.90
N GLU A 35 -57.85 -29.69 -59.27
CA GLU A 35 -58.22 -28.30 -59.03
C GLU A 35 -58.06 -28.01 -57.52
N THR A 36 -56.96 -27.41 -57.07
CA THR A 36 -56.79 -26.88 -55.70
C THR A 36 -57.20 -25.40 -55.64
N GLY A 37 -58.04 -24.99 -56.60
CA GLY A 37 -58.46 -23.61 -56.82
C GLY A 37 -57.28 -22.66 -56.98
N ASP A 38 -57.28 -21.61 -56.17
CA ASP A 38 -56.26 -20.56 -56.18
C ASP A 38 -54.95 -20.93 -55.45
N PHE A 39 -54.82 -22.18 -54.98
CA PHE A 39 -53.61 -22.66 -54.30
C PHE A 39 -52.79 -23.60 -55.19
N THR A 40 -51.46 -23.56 -54.99
CA THR A 40 -50.52 -24.61 -55.40
C THR A 40 -50.06 -25.35 -54.16
N VAL A 41 -50.24 -26.68 -54.12
CA VAL A 41 -49.85 -27.55 -53.01
C VAL A 41 -48.78 -28.54 -53.47
N THR A 42 -47.67 -28.63 -52.71
CA THR A 42 -46.57 -29.58 -52.99
C THR A 42 -46.17 -30.35 -51.72
N GLY A 43 -45.58 -31.54 -51.86
CA GLY A 43 -45.09 -32.35 -50.74
C GLY A 43 -46.04 -33.44 -50.21
N GLY A 44 -47.21 -33.64 -50.83
CA GLY A 44 -48.16 -34.70 -50.49
C GLY A 44 -49.08 -35.07 -51.66
N THR A 45 -50.03 -35.96 -51.40
CA THR A 45 -50.91 -36.57 -52.40
C THR A 45 -52.36 -36.12 -52.21
N LEU A 46 -52.97 -35.58 -53.28
CA LEU A 46 -54.39 -35.18 -53.32
C LEU A 46 -55.32 -36.39 -53.11
N GLY A 47 -56.34 -36.22 -52.26
CA GLY A 47 -57.29 -37.25 -51.84
C GLY A 47 -56.87 -38.02 -50.59
N THR A 48 -55.58 -37.96 -50.21
CA THR A 48 -55.03 -38.60 -49.00
C THR A 48 -54.53 -37.55 -48.00
N ASP A 49 -53.49 -36.80 -48.34
CA ASP A 49 -52.85 -35.84 -47.42
C ASP A 49 -53.58 -34.49 -47.40
N TYR A 50 -54.19 -34.15 -48.53
CA TYR A 50 -55.06 -32.98 -48.67
C TYR A 50 -56.18 -33.24 -49.67
N SER A 51 -57.27 -32.49 -49.58
CA SER A 51 -58.40 -32.50 -50.52
C SER A 51 -58.88 -31.08 -50.78
N TYR A 52 -59.52 -30.84 -51.92
CA TYR A 52 -60.10 -29.54 -52.25
C TYR A 52 -61.56 -29.69 -52.67
N ASP A 53 -62.43 -28.87 -52.09
CA ASP A 53 -63.83 -28.74 -52.49
C ASP A 53 -64.01 -27.44 -53.29
N SER A 54 -64.21 -27.57 -54.60
CA SER A 54 -64.41 -26.46 -55.52
C SER A 54 -65.73 -25.72 -55.33
N THR A 55 -66.72 -26.31 -54.66
CA THR A 55 -68.01 -25.66 -54.35
C THR A 55 -67.88 -24.70 -53.18
N SER A 56 -67.13 -25.10 -52.15
CA SER A 56 -66.94 -24.30 -50.93
C SER A 56 -65.63 -23.51 -50.89
N GLY A 57 -64.72 -23.74 -51.84
CA GLY A 57 -63.41 -23.09 -51.92
C GLY A 57 -62.48 -23.50 -50.77
N VAL A 58 -62.59 -24.73 -50.27
CA VAL A 58 -61.86 -25.19 -49.08
C VAL A 58 -60.79 -26.21 -49.44
N LEU A 59 -59.54 -25.89 -49.11
CA LEU A 59 -58.42 -26.81 -49.08
C LEU A 59 -58.33 -27.46 -47.69
N THR A 60 -58.63 -28.75 -47.58
CA THR A 60 -58.54 -29.51 -46.33
C THR A 60 -57.23 -30.28 -46.29
N VAL A 61 -56.41 -30.08 -45.25
CA VAL A 61 -55.20 -30.85 -44.93
C VAL A 61 -55.58 -31.94 -43.93
N ASN A 62 -55.44 -33.21 -44.30
CA ASN A 62 -55.84 -34.37 -43.49
C ASN A 62 -54.73 -34.84 -42.53
N GLY A 63 -53.49 -34.39 -42.74
CA GLY A 63 -52.31 -34.69 -41.91
C GLY A 63 -51.32 -35.66 -42.56
N GLY A 64 -50.24 -35.98 -41.85
CA GLY A 64 -49.27 -37.04 -42.23
C GLY A 64 -48.08 -36.61 -43.11
N ALA A 65 -48.26 -35.69 -44.06
CA ALA A 65 -47.19 -35.21 -44.95
C ALA A 65 -46.75 -33.75 -44.66
N ASN A 66 -45.52 -33.41 -45.07
CA ASN A 66 -45.00 -32.04 -45.04
C ASN A 66 -45.48 -31.27 -46.29
N LEU A 67 -46.42 -30.35 -46.13
CA LEU A 67 -47.02 -29.63 -47.26
C LEU A 67 -46.44 -28.23 -47.42
N THR A 68 -46.18 -27.80 -48.65
CA THR A 68 -45.96 -26.38 -48.98
C THR A 68 -47.16 -25.86 -49.75
N ILE A 69 -47.79 -24.80 -49.23
CA ILE A 69 -48.97 -24.15 -49.80
C ILE A 69 -48.60 -22.75 -50.24
N LYS A 70 -48.99 -22.38 -51.47
CA LYS A 70 -48.77 -21.07 -52.08
C LYS A 70 -50.04 -20.60 -52.79
N ASN A 71 -50.28 -19.29 -52.88
CA ASN A 71 -51.25 -18.80 -53.86
C ASN A 71 -50.65 -18.94 -55.28
N THR A 72 -51.49 -19.30 -56.24
CA THR A 72 -51.11 -19.29 -57.67
C THR A 72 -50.77 -17.88 -58.14
N ASN A 73 -51.45 -16.86 -57.59
CA ASN A 73 -51.11 -15.44 -57.74
C ASN A 73 -51.02 -14.75 -56.36
N PRO A 74 -49.82 -14.66 -55.76
CA PRO A 74 -49.63 -14.06 -54.43
C PRO A 74 -50.04 -12.57 -54.33
N GLY A 75 -50.01 -11.84 -55.45
CA GLY A 75 -50.36 -10.42 -55.51
C GLY A 75 -51.86 -10.14 -55.42
N THR A 76 -52.72 -11.16 -55.44
CA THR A 76 -54.18 -11.01 -55.36
C THR A 76 -54.73 -11.94 -54.28
N ALA A 77 -55.49 -11.39 -53.34
CA ALA A 77 -56.08 -12.19 -52.28
C ALA A 77 -57.15 -13.13 -52.84
N THR A 78 -57.16 -14.39 -52.38
CA THR A 78 -58.21 -15.36 -52.70
C THR A 78 -59.28 -15.41 -51.60
N GLY A 79 -60.51 -15.75 -51.99
CA GLY A 79 -61.59 -16.11 -51.06
C GLY A 79 -61.54 -17.58 -50.59
N ASN A 80 -60.61 -18.38 -51.12
CA ASN A 80 -60.43 -19.78 -50.72
C ASN A 80 -59.83 -19.88 -49.31
N ARG A 81 -60.15 -20.97 -48.59
CA ARG A 81 -59.76 -21.19 -47.19
C ARG A 81 -58.95 -22.44 -47.01
N ILE A 82 -58.15 -22.47 -45.95
CA ILE A 82 -57.38 -23.66 -45.54
C ILE A 82 -57.99 -24.22 -44.26
N VAL A 83 -58.32 -25.51 -44.24
CA VAL A 83 -58.78 -26.24 -43.05
C VAL A 83 -57.78 -27.36 -42.76
N VAL A 84 -57.41 -27.55 -41.50
CA VAL A 84 -56.48 -28.61 -41.06
C VAL A 84 -57.20 -29.55 -40.11
N ALA A 85 -57.47 -30.76 -40.57
CA ALA A 85 -58.27 -31.76 -39.87
C ALA A 85 -57.45 -32.74 -38.99
N GLY A 86 -56.15 -32.87 -39.26
CA GLY A 86 -55.24 -33.73 -38.51
C GLY A 86 -53.89 -33.08 -38.27
N ASN A 87 -53.00 -33.76 -37.55
CA ASN A 87 -51.65 -33.26 -37.24
C ASN A 87 -50.86 -33.02 -38.54
N ALA A 88 -50.30 -31.82 -38.71
CA ALA A 88 -49.69 -31.41 -39.96
C ALA A 88 -48.47 -30.49 -39.78
N SER A 89 -47.53 -30.60 -40.71
CA SER A 89 -46.41 -29.68 -40.89
C SER A 89 -46.59 -28.94 -42.21
N ILE A 90 -46.78 -27.63 -42.15
CA ILE A 90 -47.18 -26.81 -43.30
C ILE A 90 -46.19 -25.67 -43.47
N THR A 91 -45.69 -25.47 -44.68
CA THR A 91 -44.97 -24.25 -45.09
C THR A 91 -45.91 -23.34 -45.87
N LEU A 92 -46.13 -22.11 -45.38
CA LEU A 92 -46.81 -21.07 -46.15
C LEU A 92 -45.76 -20.28 -46.92
N SER A 93 -45.93 -20.18 -48.24
CA SER A 93 -45.00 -19.45 -49.09
C SER A 93 -45.75 -18.56 -50.06
N GLY A 94 -46.01 -17.31 -49.66
CA GLY A 94 -46.76 -16.35 -50.47
C GLY A 94 -48.28 -16.59 -50.44
N VAL A 95 -48.81 -17.05 -49.31
CA VAL A 95 -50.26 -17.28 -49.14
C VAL A 95 -50.96 -15.97 -48.82
N ASN A 96 -52.00 -15.62 -49.58
CA ASN A 96 -52.75 -14.37 -49.44
C ASN A 96 -54.25 -14.66 -49.50
N ILE A 97 -54.89 -14.76 -48.34
CA ILE A 97 -56.31 -15.10 -48.20
C ILE A 97 -57.05 -13.93 -47.56
N GLU A 98 -58.16 -13.51 -48.19
CA GLU A 98 -59.09 -12.54 -47.63
C GLU A 98 -60.52 -13.04 -47.81
N VAL A 99 -61.16 -13.37 -46.69
CA VAL A 99 -62.52 -13.89 -46.67
C VAL A 99 -63.51 -12.90 -46.05
N SER A 100 -64.65 -12.75 -46.72
CA SER A 100 -65.75 -11.87 -46.30
C SER A 100 -66.94 -12.62 -45.68
N GLY A 101 -66.81 -13.93 -45.44
CA GLY A 101 -67.84 -14.77 -44.84
C GLY A 101 -68.10 -14.48 -43.35
N GLY A 102 -69.12 -15.11 -42.76
CA GLY A 102 -69.48 -14.94 -41.34
C GLY A 102 -68.41 -15.47 -40.35
N SER A 103 -68.69 -15.38 -39.04
CA SER A 103 -67.76 -15.74 -37.95
C SER A 103 -67.19 -17.18 -38.00
N SER A 104 -67.82 -18.10 -38.74
CA SER A 104 -67.39 -19.48 -38.96
C SER A 104 -66.43 -19.67 -40.16
N SER A 105 -66.14 -18.62 -40.93
CA SER A 105 -65.38 -18.69 -42.18
C SER A 105 -63.94 -18.22 -42.05
N CYS A 106 -63.13 -18.83 -41.18
CA CYS A 106 -61.72 -18.43 -40.97
C CYS A 106 -60.83 -18.69 -42.19
N ALA A 107 -59.89 -17.79 -42.49
CA ALA A 107 -58.96 -17.91 -43.63
C ALA A 107 -58.10 -19.17 -43.51
N PHE A 108 -57.65 -19.47 -42.28
CA PHE A 108 -56.98 -20.70 -41.92
C PHE A 108 -57.60 -21.26 -40.63
N ASN A 109 -58.07 -22.51 -40.65
CA ASN A 109 -58.83 -23.12 -39.56
C ASN A 109 -58.19 -24.45 -39.14
N ILE A 110 -57.75 -24.55 -37.88
CA ILE A 110 -57.29 -25.80 -37.29
C ILE A 110 -58.46 -26.46 -36.56
N GLN A 111 -58.72 -27.74 -36.82
CA GLN A 111 -59.78 -28.46 -36.12
C GLN A 111 -59.34 -28.91 -34.72
N THR A 112 -60.31 -29.15 -33.84
CA THR A 112 -60.09 -29.66 -32.48
C THR A 112 -59.22 -30.92 -32.48
N SER A 113 -58.25 -31.01 -31.57
CA SER A 113 -57.25 -32.09 -31.45
C SER A 113 -56.14 -32.11 -32.50
N ALA A 114 -56.13 -31.22 -33.50
CA ALA A 114 -55.04 -31.13 -34.46
C ALA A 114 -53.88 -30.27 -33.93
N SER A 115 -52.65 -30.73 -34.18
CA SER A 115 -51.39 -30.04 -33.90
C SER A 115 -50.69 -29.63 -35.19
N VAL A 116 -50.47 -28.33 -35.36
CA VAL A 116 -49.92 -27.76 -36.60
C VAL A 116 -48.58 -27.10 -36.36
N ASN A 117 -47.55 -27.51 -37.11
CA ASN A 117 -46.28 -26.80 -37.21
C ASN A 117 -46.28 -25.98 -38.50
N LEU A 118 -46.35 -24.66 -38.37
CA LEU A 118 -46.39 -23.70 -39.47
C LEU A 118 -45.01 -23.07 -39.68
N THR A 119 -44.38 -23.33 -40.81
CA THR A 119 -43.15 -22.64 -41.24
C THR A 119 -43.50 -21.53 -42.21
N LEU A 120 -43.09 -20.31 -41.89
CA LEU A 120 -43.30 -19.15 -42.76
C LEU A 120 -42.16 -19.04 -43.79
N SER A 121 -42.52 -18.72 -45.02
CA SER A 121 -41.58 -18.36 -46.08
C SER A 121 -42.13 -17.18 -46.88
N GLY A 122 -41.36 -16.10 -47.00
CA GLY A 122 -41.86 -14.87 -47.65
C GLY A 122 -43.07 -14.27 -46.93
N GLU A 123 -43.87 -13.47 -47.64
CA GLU A 123 -45.01 -12.76 -47.06
C GLU A 123 -46.30 -13.57 -47.11
N ASN A 124 -46.96 -13.71 -45.96
CA ASN A 124 -48.23 -14.45 -45.86
C ASN A 124 -49.30 -13.58 -45.18
N THR A 125 -50.52 -13.57 -45.71
CA THR A 125 -51.64 -12.76 -45.25
C THR A 125 -52.88 -13.64 -45.08
N LEU A 126 -53.46 -13.64 -43.87
CA LEU A 126 -54.66 -14.38 -43.52
C LEU A 126 -55.69 -13.42 -42.90
N LYS A 127 -56.66 -12.98 -43.69
CA LYS A 127 -57.65 -11.97 -43.28
C LYS A 127 -59.05 -12.51 -43.29
N ASN A 128 -59.81 -12.20 -42.25
CA ASN A 128 -61.25 -12.42 -42.21
C ASN A 128 -61.97 -11.18 -41.66
N ARG A 129 -63.05 -10.76 -42.33
CA ARG A 129 -63.85 -9.60 -41.92
C ARG A 129 -64.64 -9.83 -40.63
N TYR A 130 -65.08 -11.05 -40.34
CA TYR A 130 -65.99 -11.33 -39.20
C TYR A 130 -65.49 -12.42 -38.23
N GLY A 131 -64.61 -13.31 -38.65
CA GLY A 131 -63.97 -14.34 -37.80
C GLY A 131 -62.45 -14.17 -37.68
N GLY A 132 -61.77 -15.17 -37.10
CA GLY A 132 -60.32 -15.15 -36.94
C GLY A 132 -59.55 -15.24 -38.26
N GLY A 133 -58.39 -14.60 -38.34
CA GLY A 133 -57.46 -14.76 -39.48
C GLY A 133 -56.87 -16.17 -39.49
N LEU A 134 -56.35 -16.59 -38.34
CA LEU A 134 -55.85 -17.94 -38.07
C LEU A 134 -56.55 -18.50 -36.84
N PHE A 135 -57.41 -19.50 -37.04
CA PHE A 135 -58.26 -20.05 -35.99
C PHE A 135 -57.65 -21.27 -35.30
N VAL A 136 -57.57 -21.21 -33.97
CA VAL A 136 -57.00 -22.24 -33.09
C VAL A 136 -58.01 -22.52 -31.96
N PRO A 137 -58.89 -23.53 -32.10
CA PRO A 137 -59.88 -23.87 -31.08
C PRO A 137 -59.26 -24.57 -29.87
N GLU A 138 -60.00 -24.61 -28.76
CA GLU A 138 -59.66 -25.44 -27.60
C GLU A 138 -59.35 -26.88 -28.02
N GLY A 139 -58.29 -27.46 -27.42
CA GLY A 139 -57.77 -28.79 -27.75
C GLY A 139 -56.88 -28.85 -29.00
N ALA A 140 -56.75 -27.78 -29.79
CA ALA A 140 -55.78 -27.70 -30.88
C ALA A 140 -54.43 -27.09 -30.42
N ALA A 141 -53.38 -27.31 -31.20
CA ALA A 141 -52.08 -26.69 -30.99
C ALA A 141 -51.50 -26.11 -32.28
N LEU A 142 -50.87 -24.95 -32.18
CA LEU A 142 -50.21 -24.26 -33.28
C LEU A 142 -48.81 -23.85 -32.86
N THR A 143 -47.80 -24.20 -33.66
CA THR A 143 -46.43 -23.68 -33.56
C THR A 143 -46.08 -22.93 -34.83
N ILE A 144 -45.71 -21.65 -34.74
CA ILE A 144 -45.26 -20.82 -35.85
C ILE A 144 -43.75 -20.66 -35.79
N GLY A 145 -43.06 -20.86 -36.92
CA GLY A 145 -41.62 -20.62 -37.08
C GLY A 145 -41.32 -19.89 -38.40
N GLY A 146 -40.10 -19.41 -38.53
CA GLY A 146 -39.64 -18.65 -39.70
C GLY A 146 -38.46 -17.74 -39.33
N THR A 147 -37.90 -17.06 -40.33
CA THR A 147 -36.81 -16.10 -40.11
C THR A 147 -37.40 -14.71 -39.86
N ALA A 148 -37.15 -14.12 -38.70
CA ALA A 148 -37.58 -12.75 -38.38
C ALA A 148 -37.03 -11.73 -39.40
N GLY A 149 -37.81 -10.72 -39.75
CA GLY A 149 -37.48 -9.69 -40.73
C GLY A 149 -37.51 -10.14 -42.20
N LYS A 150 -37.73 -11.44 -42.47
CA LYS A 150 -37.75 -12.02 -43.82
C LYS A 150 -39.03 -12.78 -44.14
N ASP A 151 -39.46 -13.65 -43.22
CA ASP A 151 -40.63 -14.48 -43.39
C ASP A 151 -41.75 -13.95 -42.48
N SER A 152 -42.89 -13.57 -43.06
CA SER A 152 -43.93 -12.83 -42.34
C SER A 152 -45.31 -13.49 -42.42
N LEU A 153 -46.09 -13.25 -41.37
CA LEU A 153 -47.51 -13.60 -41.29
C LEU A 153 -48.28 -12.39 -40.77
N THR A 154 -49.20 -11.86 -41.59
CA THR A 154 -50.21 -10.89 -41.16
C THR A 154 -51.55 -11.60 -41.01
N ALA A 155 -51.99 -11.82 -39.78
CA ALA A 155 -53.27 -12.45 -39.46
C ALA A 155 -54.23 -11.41 -38.88
N THR A 156 -55.33 -11.13 -39.57
CA THR A 156 -56.27 -10.07 -39.18
C THR A 156 -57.70 -10.60 -39.07
N SER A 157 -58.37 -10.22 -37.98
CA SER A 157 -59.82 -10.36 -37.82
C SER A 157 -60.49 -8.98 -37.77
N GLY A 158 -61.67 -8.82 -38.39
CA GLY A 158 -62.38 -7.53 -38.41
C GLY A 158 -63.06 -7.14 -37.09
N SER A 159 -64.21 -7.74 -36.73
CA SER A 159 -65.07 -7.19 -35.66
C SER A 159 -65.24 -8.01 -34.37
N VAL A 160 -64.94 -9.33 -34.34
CA VAL A 160 -65.34 -10.18 -33.19
C VAL A 160 -64.27 -11.19 -32.70
N GLY A 161 -63.20 -11.40 -33.47
CA GLY A 161 -62.19 -12.45 -33.20
C GLY A 161 -60.79 -11.96 -32.82
N ALA A 162 -59.90 -12.92 -32.57
CA ALA A 162 -58.45 -12.73 -32.54
C ALA A 162 -57.86 -12.83 -33.97
N GLY A 163 -56.75 -12.15 -34.20
CA GLY A 163 -55.97 -12.34 -35.43
C GLY A 163 -55.44 -13.78 -35.50
N ILE A 164 -54.89 -14.29 -34.40
CA ILE A 164 -54.46 -15.68 -34.20
C ILE A 164 -55.10 -16.20 -32.91
N GLY A 165 -55.96 -17.22 -32.99
CA GLY A 165 -56.64 -17.79 -31.83
C GLY A 165 -58.12 -18.02 -32.10
N PHE A 166 -59.01 -17.57 -31.22
CA PHE A 166 -60.45 -17.88 -31.34
C PHE A 166 -61.28 -16.74 -31.97
N GLY A 167 -62.44 -17.08 -32.56
CA GLY A 167 -63.29 -16.16 -33.33
C GLY A 167 -64.47 -15.51 -32.59
N ASN A 168 -64.96 -16.07 -31.48
CA ASN A 168 -66.13 -15.59 -30.71
C ASN A 168 -66.01 -15.95 -29.22
N TYR A 169 -65.68 -15.02 -28.32
CA TYR A 169 -65.75 -15.10 -26.83
C TYR A 169 -65.36 -16.41 -26.10
N ASP A 170 -64.68 -17.35 -26.76
CA ASP A 170 -64.42 -18.71 -26.28
C ASP A 170 -62.91 -18.95 -26.17
N SER A 171 -62.56 -20.13 -25.65
CA SER A 171 -61.20 -20.54 -25.38
C SER A 171 -60.43 -20.92 -26.65
N CYS A 172 -59.17 -20.49 -26.74
CA CYS A 172 -58.26 -20.92 -27.80
C CYS A 172 -57.46 -22.20 -27.43
N GLY A 173 -56.80 -22.78 -28.42
CA GLY A 173 -55.82 -23.85 -28.18
C GLY A 173 -54.45 -23.31 -27.77
N LYS A 174 -53.44 -24.19 -27.72
CA LYS A 174 -52.05 -23.79 -27.47
C LYS A 174 -51.46 -23.07 -28.67
N ILE A 175 -50.90 -21.89 -28.47
CA ILE A 175 -50.23 -21.10 -29.50
C ILE A 175 -48.77 -20.91 -29.10
N THR A 176 -47.83 -21.32 -29.96
CA THR A 176 -46.39 -21.16 -29.77
C THR A 176 -45.78 -20.43 -30.95
N ILE A 177 -45.01 -19.36 -30.72
CA ILE A 177 -44.25 -18.65 -31.74
C ILE A 177 -42.77 -18.83 -31.45
N THR A 178 -42.04 -19.42 -32.40
CA THR A 178 -40.61 -19.70 -32.30
C THR A 178 -39.75 -18.77 -33.17
N GLY A 179 -40.34 -18.14 -34.18
CA GLY A 179 -39.66 -17.24 -35.12
C GLY A 179 -40.61 -16.64 -36.17
N GLY A 180 -40.07 -15.81 -37.07
CA GLY A 180 -40.80 -15.05 -38.09
C GLY A 180 -41.27 -13.67 -37.62
N SER A 181 -41.72 -12.84 -38.56
CA SER A 181 -42.39 -11.56 -38.27
C SER A 181 -43.91 -11.75 -38.30
N VAL A 182 -44.50 -11.91 -37.12
CA VAL A 182 -45.92 -12.26 -36.93
C VAL A 182 -46.70 -11.02 -36.48
N LYS A 183 -47.59 -10.53 -37.34
CA LYS A 183 -48.51 -9.44 -37.04
C LYS A 183 -49.93 -9.97 -36.88
N ALA A 184 -50.49 -9.87 -35.68
CA ALA A 184 -51.82 -10.37 -35.35
C ALA A 184 -52.74 -9.22 -34.91
N THR A 185 -53.68 -8.83 -35.77
CA THR A 185 -54.57 -7.68 -35.53
C THR A 185 -56.03 -8.12 -35.43
N GLY A 186 -56.77 -7.51 -34.50
CA GLY A 186 -58.13 -7.94 -34.12
C GLY A 186 -58.48 -7.42 -32.74
N VAL A 187 -59.61 -7.82 -32.16
CA VAL A 187 -59.98 -7.39 -30.80
C VAL A 187 -58.91 -7.84 -29.79
N MET A 188 -58.33 -9.03 -29.98
CA MET A 188 -57.35 -9.61 -29.06
C MET A 188 -55.94 -9.81 -29.60
N GLY A 189 -55.69 -9.63 -30.89
CA GLY A 189 -54.40 -9.98 -31.48
C GLY A 189 -54.14 -11.49 -31.43
N ILE A 190 -53.53 -11.99 -30.34
CA ILE A 190 -53.18 -13.41 -30.13
C ILE A 190 -53.86 -13.98 -28.88
N GLY A 191 -54.68 -15.02 -29.03
CA GLY A 191 -55.36 -15.72 -27.93
C GLY A 191 -56.89 -15.83 -28.08
N GLY A 192 -57.61 -16.03 -26.98
CA GLY A 192 -59.08 -16.15 -26.91
C GLY A 192 -59.64 -15.68 -25.56
N TRP A 193 -60.93 -15.29 -25.53
CA TRP A 193 -61.65 -14.64 -24.39
C TRP A 193 -62.21 -15.59 -23.34
N GLY A 194 -62.31 -16.89 -23.62
CA GLY A 194 -62.88 -17.85 -22.68
C GLY A 194 -62.02 -18.04 -21.43
N ASP A 195 -62.60 -18.52 -20.33
CA ASP A 195 -61.89 -18.82 -19.07
C ASP A 195 -61.69 -20.34 -18.85
N LYS A 196 -61.88 -21.17 -19.90
CA LYS A 196 -61.87 -22.65 -19.82
C LYS A 196 -60.69 -23.25 -20.61
N GLY A 197 -60.16 -24.41 -20.18
CA GLY A 197 -59.17 -25.18 -20.95
C GLY A 197 -57.71 -24.70 -20.91
N ASP A 198 -56.82 -25.44 -21.60
CA ASP A 198 -55.36 -25.25 -21.68
C ASP A 198 -54.95 -24.10 -22.63
N GLN A 199 -55.47 -22.90 -22.40
CA GLN A 199 -55.14 -21.69 -23.16
C GLN A 199 -53.76 -21.17 -22.81
N THR A 200 -52.75 -21.55 -23.60
CA THR A 200 -51.36 -21.16 -23.40
C THR A 200 -50.80 -20.43 -24.61
N VAL A 201 -50.25 -19.23 -24.38
CA VAL A 201 -49.51 -18.48 -25.41
C VAL A 201 -48.03 -18.45 -25.03
N GLU A 202 -47.20 -19.07 -25.85
CA GLU A 202 -45.74 -19.13 -25.70
C GLU A 202 -45.05 -18.37 -26.83
N ILE A 203 -44.26 -17.35 -26.50
CA ILE A 203 -43.38 -16.66 -27.47
C ILE A 203 -41.93 -16.97 -27.10
N LYS A 204 -41.24 -17.70 -27.96
CA LYS A 204 -39.85 -18.15 -27.78
C LYS A 204 -38.87 -17.38 -28.66
N GLY A 205 -39.34 -16.70 -29.72
CA GLY A 205 -38.53 -15.95 -30.66
C GLY A 205 -39.36 -15.26 -31.74
N GLY A 206 -38.69 -14.51 -32.62
CA GLY A 206 -39.33 -13.75 -33.70
C GLY A 206 -39.62 -12.28 -33.37
N GLU A 207 -40.26 -11.60 -34.32
CA GLU A 207 -40.84 -10.26 -34.15
C GLU A 207 -42.36 -10.40 -34.12
N VAL A 208 -42.98 -10.16 -32.96
CA VAL A 208 -44.43 -10.34 -32.76
C VAL A 208 -45.07 -8.97 -32.51
N GLU A 209 -45.96 -8.57 -33.39
CA GLU A 209 -46.79 -7.36 -33.24
C GLU A 209 -48.25 -7.80 -33.06
N ALA A 210 -48.90 -7.39 -31.97
CA ALA A 210 -50.30 -7.74 -31.74
C ALA A 210 -51.09 -6.59 -31.12
N ASN A 211 -52.42 -6.60 -31.23
CA ASN A 211 -53.21 -5.63 -30.46
C ASN A 211 -53.12 -5.96 -28.96
N SER A 212 -53.41 -7.21 -28.60
CA SER A 212 -53.21 -7.76 -27.26
C SER A 212 -52.61 -9.17 -27.33
N ILE A 213 -52.24 -9.73 -26.19
CA ILE A 213 -51.85 -11.14 -26.06
C ILE A 213 -52.54 -11.73 -24.82
N GLY A 214 -53.17 -12.89 -24.98
CA GLY A 214 -53.57 -13.76 -23.87
C GLY A 214 -54.87 -13.41 -23.15
N GLY A 215 -55.72 -12.52 -23.69
CA GLY A 215 -56.94 -12.09 -22.99
C GLY A 215 -57.99 -13.19 -22.81
N GLY A 216 -57.88 -13.97 -21.72
CA GLY A 216 -58.63 -15.19 -21.35
C GLY A 216 -57.72 -16.41 -21.08
N SER A 217 -56.43 -16.32 -21.42
CA SER A 217 -55.45 -17.41 -21.31
C SER A 217 -55.05 -17.73 -19.86
N THR A 218 -54.91 -19.03 -19.57
CA THR A 218 -54.48 -19.53 -18.25
C THR A 218 -52.97 -19.35 -18.02
N ALA A 219 -52.18 -19.21 -19.09
CA ALA A 219 -50.79 -18.79 -18.99
C ALA A 219 -50.27 -18.05 -20.24
N VAL A 220 -49.39 -17.07 -20.02
CA VAL A 220 -48.61 -16.40 -21.06
C VAL A 220 -47.12 -16.48 -20.70
N ALA A 221 -46.30 -17.01 -21.61
CA ALA A 221 -44.86 -17.14 -21.41
C ALA A 221 -44.07 -16.52 -22.56
N ILE A 222 -43.20 -15.57 -22.24
CA ILE A 222 -42.28 -14.94 -23.20
C ILE A 222 -40.85 -15.30 -22.78
N SER A 223 -40.11 -15.92 -23.69
CA SER A 223 -38.77 -16.45 -23.45
C SER A 223 -37.76 -16.09 -24.55
N GLY A 224 -38.15 -15.22 -25.49
CA GLY A 224 -37.26 -14.64 -26.50
C GLY A 224 -38.01 -13.80 -27.54
N GLY A 225 -37.25 -13.16 -28.44
CA GLY A 225 -37.79 -12.32 -29.51
C GLY A 225 -38.14 -10.89 -29.09
N THR A 226 -38.74 -10.15 -30.02
CA THR A 226 -39.29 -8.79 -29.81
C THR A 226 -40.81 -8.87 -29.88
N VAL A 227 -41.49 -8.49 -28.80
CA VAL A 227 -42.94 -8.51 -28.68
C VAL A 227 -43.43 -7.08 -28.49
N THR A 228 -44.32 -6.62 -29.37
CA THR A 228 -44.96 -5.31 -29.27
C THR A 228 -46.47 -5.47 -29.25
N THR A 229 -47.13 -4.91 -28.25
CA THR A 229 -48.60 -4.81 -28.23
C THR A 229 -49.07 -3.37 -28.17
N SER A 230 -50.18 -3.04 -28.84
CA SER A 230 -50.79 -1.70 -28.75
C SER A 230 -51.64 -1.52 -27.48
N GLU A 231 -52.15 -2.62 -26.94
CA GLU A 231 -53.03 -2.67 -25.78
C GLU A 231 -52.37 -3.49 -24.66
N ASN A 232 -52.92 -4.66 -24.31
CA ASN A 232 -52.55 -5.37 -23.09
C ASN A 232 -51.87 -6.72 -23.37
N ILE A 233 -51.05 -7.17 -22.43
CA ILE A 233 -50.73 -8.58 -22.25
C ILE A 233 -51.46 -9.03 -20.99
N SER A 234 -52.34 -10.02 -21.09
CA SER A 234 -53.12 -10.47 -19.96
C SER A 234 -53.18 -11.98 -19.84
N SER A 235 -53.44 -12.46 -18.62
CA SER A 235 -53.69 -13.87 -18.31
C SER A 235 -54.57 -13.95 -17.06
N SER A 236 -55.37 -14.99 -16.92
CA SER A 236 -56.09 -15.32 -15.68
C SER A 236 -55.24 -16.13 -14.68
N GLY A 237 -54.02 -16.53 -15.07
CA GLY A 237 -53.12 -17.36 -14.28
C GLY A 237 -51.66 -16.87 -14.27
N LEU A 238 -50.72 -17.73 -14.65
CA LEU A 238 -49.29 -17.44 -14.55
C LEU A 238 -48.79 -16.67 -15.78
N MET A 239 -48.13 -15.55 -15.55
CA MET A 239 -47.41 -14.82 -16.59
C MET A 239 -45.92 -14.81 -16.33
N THR A 240 -45.11 -15.23 -17.31
CA THR A 240 -43.66 -15.28 -17.18
C THR A 240 -42.96 -14.61 -18.35
N ILE A 241 -42.02 -13.70 -18.04
CA ILE A 241 -41.11 -13.10 -19.01
C ILE A 241 -39.68 -13.43 -18.56
N SER A 242 -38.98 -14.22 -19.36
CA SER A 242 -37.65 -14.74 -19.01
C SER A 242 -36.52 -14.20 -19.88
N SER A 243 -36.83 -13.75 -21.10
CA SER A 243 -35.88 -13.06 -21.98
C SER A 243 -36.62 -12.30 -23.09
N GLY A 244 -35.90 -11.57 -23.94
CA GLY A 244 -36.45 -10.81 -25.06
C GLY A 244 -36.77 -9.34 -24.73
N THR A 245 -37.36 -8.64 -25.69
CA THR A 245 -37.82 -7.25 -25.57
C THR A 245 -39.33 -7.21 -25.69
N VAL A 246 -40.02 -6.78 -24.63
CA VAL A 246 -41.48 -6.75 -24.54
C VAL A 246 -41.94 -5.31 -24.35
N LYS A 247 -42.65 -4.76 -25.33
CA LYS A 247 -43.22 -3.41 -25.29
C LYS A 247 -44.73 -3.48 -25.34
N VAL A 248 -45.40 -2.96 -24.33
CA VAL A 248 -46.86 -3.04 -24.17
C VAL A 248 -47.42 -1.63 -24.13
N GLY A 249 -48.38 -1.33 -25.00
CA GLY A 249 -48.96 0.01 -25.09
C GLY A 249 -49.73 0.42 -23.84
N LYS A 250 -50.37 -0.53 -23.15
CA LYS A 250 -51.09 -0.30 -21.89
C LYS A 250 -50.58 -1.20 -20.77
N ASN A 251 -51.31 -2.27 -20.43
CA ASN A 251 -51.11 -3.01 -19.18
C ASN A 251 -50.57 -4.43 -19.38
N ILE A 252 -49.77 -4.88 -18.41
CA ILE A 252 -49.45 -6.29 -18.19
C ILE A 252 -50.21 -6.74 -16.94
N ASN A 253 -51.21 -7.62 -17.06
CA ASN A 253 -52.10 -7.95 -15.94
C ASN A 253 -52.41 -9.46 -15.86
N SER A 254 -52.17 -10.06 -14.69
CA SER A 254 -52.48 -11.47 -14.38
C SER A 254 -53.77 -11.67 -13.58
N GLY A 255 -54.59 -10.63 -13.40
CA GLY A 255 -55.75 -10.64 -12.50
C GLY A 255 -55.31 -10.90 -11.05
N THR A 256 -55.75 -12.04 -10.49
CA THR A 256 -55.33 -12.54 -9.16
C THR A 256 -54.04 -13.37 -9.21
N GLY A 257 -53.54 -13.73 -10.40
CA GLY A 257 -52.33 -14.53 -10.60
C GLY A 257 -51.04 -13.74 -10.45
N THR A 258 -49.91 -14.33 -10.87
CA THR A 258 -48.58 -13.74 -10.67
C THR A 258 -47.93 -13.33 -12.00
N VAL A 259 -47.39 -12.12 -12.06
CA VAL A 259 -46.46 -11.68 -13.11
C VAL A 259 -45.02 -11.92 -12.63
N THR A 260 -44.28 -12.76 -13.33
CA THR A 260 -42.89 -13.12 -13.00
C THR A 260 -41.96 -12.66 -14.13
N ILE A 261 -40.97 -11.83 -13.80
CA ILE A 261 -39.96 -11.32 -14.72
C ILE A 261 -38.59 -11.78 -14.22
N THR A 262 -37.97 -12.72 -14.94
CA THR A 262 -36.65 -13.28 -14.59
C THR A 262 -35.53 -12.75 -15.49
N GLY A 263 -35.86 -12.08 -16.61
CA GLY A 263 -34.90 -11.55 -17.56
C GLY A 263 -35.54 -10.75 -18.70
N GLY A 264 -34.71 -10.22 -19.61
CA GLY A 264 -35.17 -9.40 -20.74
C GLY A 264 -35.43 -7.93 -20.38
N THR A 265 -36.07 -7.21 -21.30
CA THR A 265 -36.50 -5.81 -21.15
C THR A 265 -38.01 -5.73 -21.31
N VAL A 266 -38.70 -5.17 -20.33
CA VAL A 266 -40.15 -4.98 -20.32
C VAL A 266 -40.45 -3.50 -20.21
N THR A 267 -41.23 -2.97 -21.14
CA THR A 267 -41.71 -1.58 -21.11
C THR A 267 -43.22 -1.55 -21.25
N THR A 268 -43.91 -0.85 -20.36
CA THR A 268 -45.37 -0.67 -20.42
C THR A 268 -45.77 0.80 -20.43
N GLY A 269 -46.75 1.17 -21.25
CA GLY A 269 -47.27 2.54 -21.29
C GLY A 269 -48.15 2.89 -20.09
N GLU A 270 -48.71 1.88 -19.41
CA GLU A 270 -49.50 2.05 -18.19
C GLU A 270 -48.96 1.14 -17.07
N ASN A 271 -49.74 0.15 -16.61
CA ASN A 271 -49.44 -0.57 -15.38
C ASN A 271 -48.87 -1.99 -15.61
N ILE A 272 -48.02 -2.43 -14.68
CA ILE A 272 -47.76 -3.86 -14.46
C ILE A 272 -48.49 -4.31 -13.18
N GLY A 273 -49.19 -5.43 -13.27
CA GLY A 273 -49.87 -6.10 -12.17
C GLY A 273 -51.38 -5.90 -12.15
N GLY A 274 -51.96 -5.99 -10.95
CA GLY A 274 -53.40 -6.07 -10.68
C GLY A 274 -53.66 -6.36 -9.20
N THR A 275 -54.62 -7.24 -8.90
CA THR A 275 -54.89 -7.69 -7.52
C THR A 275 -53.97 -8.82 -7.06
N GLY A 276 -53.19 -9.40 -7.98
CA GLY A 276 -52.20 -10.46 -7.72
C GLY A 276 -50.81 -9.95 -7.32
N SER A 277 -49.77 -10.75 -7.60
CA SER A 277 -48.38 -10.45 -7.23
C SER A 277 -47.48 -10.18 -8.44
N VAL A 278 -46.44 -9.38 -8.23
CA VAL A 278 -45.40 -9.10 -9.23
C VAL A 278 -44.05 -9.48 -8.64
N THR A 279 -43.27 -10.27 -9.37
CA THR A 279 -41.92 -10.68 -8.97
C THR A 279 -40.92 -10.31 -10.06
N VAL A 280 -39.88 -9.58 -9.70
CA VAL A 280 -38.77 -9.21 -10.58
C VAL A 280 -37.47 -9.75 -10.02
N SER A 281 -37.00 -10.87 -10.56
CA SER A 281 -35.78 -11.55 -10.15
C SER A 281 -34.63 -11.42 -11.16
N GLY A 282 -34.84 -10.66 -12.24
CA GLY A 282 -33.81 -10.27 -13.21
C GLY A 282 -34.38 -9.36 -14.28
N GLY A 283 -33.56 -8.98 -15.26
CA GLY A 283 -33.98 -8.13 -16.38
C GLY A 283 -34.19 -6.65 -16.00
N THR A 284 -34.77 -5.90 -16.94
CA THR A 284 -35.13 -4.48 -16.80
C THR A 284 -36.62 -4.30 -17.01
N VAL A 285 -37.27 -3.58 -16.09
CA VAL A 285 -38.69 -3.24 -16.12
C VAL A 285 -38.81 -1.73 -16.06
N ASP A 286 -39.46 -1.15 -17.07
CA ASP A 286 -39.77 0.26 -17.14
C ASP A 286 -41.28 0.41 -17.33
N THR A 287 -41.97 1.01 -16.37
CA THR A 287 -43.43 1.06 -16.35
C THR A 287 -43.89 2.39 -15.79
N HIS A 288 -45.06 2.83 -16.25
CA HIS A 288 -45.68 4.00 -15.68
C HIS A 288 -46.04 3.79 -14.20
N ASN A 289 -46.55 2.61 -13.82
CA ASN A 289 -46.92 2.28 -12.43
C ASN A 289 -46.89 0.76 -12.17
N ILE A 290 -46.73 0.37 -10.91
CA ILE A 290 -46.90 -1.02 -10.48
C ILE A 290 -48.01 -1.10 -9.45
N THR A 291 -49.00 -1.95 -9.70
CA THR A 291 -50.06 -2.25 -8.73
C THR A 291 -50.05 -3.74 -8.41
N ALA A 292 -49.79 -4.12 -7.16
CA ALA A 292 -49.72 -5.52 -6.76
C ALA A 292 -50.00 -5.70 -5.27
N ASN A 293 -50.69 -6.78 -4.87
CA ASN A 293 -50.79 -7.15 -3.46
C ASN A 293 -49.40 -7.40 -2.84
N THR A 294 -48.49 -7.98 -3.63
CA THR A 294 -47.08 -8.14 -3.27
C THR A 294 -46.19 -7.85 -4.45
N LEU A 295 -45.22 -6.95 -4.28
CA LEU A 295 -44.10 -6.74 -5.21
C LEU A 295 -42.82 -7.28 -4.57
N ALA A 296 -42.11 -8.17 -5.26
CA ALA A 296 -40.82 -8.70 -4.84
C ALA A 296 -39.72 -8.36 -5.86
N VAL A 297 -38.61 -7.77 -5.41
CA VAL A 297 -37.44 -7.45 -6.23
C VAL A 297 -36.19 -8.09 -5.63
N THR A 298 -35.52 -8.96 -6.39
CA THR A 298 -34.37 -9.73 -5.89
C THR A 298 -33.07 -9.51 -6.67
N ASN A 299 -33.10 -9.20 -7.97
CA ASN A 299 -31.88 -8.93 -8.75
C ASN A 299 -32.09 -8.08 -10.03
N GLY A 300 -33.33 -7.72 -10.37
CA GLY A 300 -33.64 -6.93 -11.57
C GLY A 300 -33.54 -5.42 -11.37
N LYS A 301 -33.65 -4.68 -12.47
CA LYS A 301 -33.82 -3.22 -12.48
C LYS A 301 -35.29 -2.89 -12.71
N VAL A 302 -35.89 -2.13 -11.81
CA VAL A 302 -37.30 -1.71 -11.90
C VAL A 302 -37.38 -0.19 -11.82
N THR A 303 -38.07 0.41 -12.78
CA THR A 303 -38.40 1.84 -12.80
C THR A 303 -39.92 1.98 -12.88
N ALA A 304 -40.51 2.69 -11.91
CA ALA A 304 -41.94 2.97 -11.84
C ALA A 304 -42.16 4.49 -11.77
N GLU A 305 -42.61 5.10 -12.87
CA GLU A 305 -42.62 6.56 -13.05
C GLU A 305 -43.64 7.31 -12.17
N THR A 306 -44.77 6.70 -11.84
CA THR A 306 -45.87 7.30 -11.07
C THR A 306 -46.25 6.52 -9.81
N GLY A 307 -45.38 5.59 -9.44
CA GLY A 307 -45.32 4.99 -8.12
C GLY A 307 -45.53 3.48 -8.10
N ILE A 308 -45.56 2.96 -6.89
CA ILE A 308 -45.81 1.57 -6.56
C ILE A 308 -46.94 1.53 -5.53
N LYS A 309 -47.99 0.78 -5.83
CA LYS A 309 -49.21 0.71 -5.02
C LYS A 309 -49.55 -0.73 -4.67
N GLY A 310 -49.95 -0.93 -3.42
CA GLY A 310 -50.55 -2.19 -2.96
C GLY A 310 -50.11 -2.61 -1.56
N GLY A 311 -50.20 -3.89 -1.25
CA GLY A 311 -50.04 -4.42 0.11
C GLY A 311 -48.60 -4.33 0.61
N THR A 312 -47.70 -5.15 0.05
CA THR A 312 -46.33 -5.32 0.56
C THR A 312 -45.28 -5.23 -0.55
N LEU A 313 -44.20 -4.50 -0.29
CA LEU A 313 -42.99 -4.45 -1.10
C LEU A 313 -41.83 -5.15 -0.38
N ASN A 314 -41.20 -6.11 -1.05
CA ASN A 314 -40.01 -6.81 -0.56
C ASN A 314 -38.84 -6.59 -1.52
N VAL A 315 -37.77 -5.95 -1.05
CA VAL A 315 -36.52 -5.76 -1.81
C VAL A 315 -35.39 -6.49 -1.09
N SER A 316 -34.75 -7.43 -1.79
CA SER A 316 -33.59 -8.18 -1.26
C SER A 316 -32.34 -8.04 -2.12
N GLY A 317 -32.46 -7.45 -3.31
CA GLY A 317 -31.37 -7.18 -4.23
C GLY A 317 -31.87 -6.40 -5.46
N GLY A 318 -31.00 -6.17 -6.44
CA GLY A 318 -31.33 -5.39 -7.64
C GLY A 318 -31.46 -3.88 -7.39
N THR A 319 -32.10 -3.18 -8.33
CA THR A 319 -32.34 -1.73 -8.27
C THR A 319 -33.81 -1.41 -8.46
N LEU A 320 -34.38 -0.62 -7.57
CA LEU A 320 -35.75 -0.11 -7.63
C LEU A 320 -35.73 1.41 -7.62
N THR A 321 -36.29 2.03 -8.66
CA THR A 321 -36.51 3.47 -8.73
C THR A 321 -38.00 3.74 -8.88
N ALA A 322 -38.58 4.47 -7.94
CA ALA A 322 -39.98 4.84 -7.96
C ALA A 322 -40.14 6.35 -7.79
N SER A 323 -41.05 6.94 -8.57
CA SER A 323 -41.39 8.36 -8.50
C SER A 323 -42.89 8.51 -8.27
N GLY A 324 -43.27 9.41 -7.37
CA GLY A 324 -44.67 9.75 -7.12
C GLY A 324 -45.12 10.86 -8.06
N GLU A 325 -46.34 10.76 -8.54
CA GLU A 325 -46.97 11.78 -9.38
C GLU A 325 -47.99 12.59 -8.56
N ASN A 326 -47.97 13.92 -8.70
CA ASN A 326 -48.88 14.82 -7.98
C ASN A 326 -48.83 14.55 -6.47
N GLU A 327 -49.96 14.28 -5.84
CA GLU A 327 -50.08 14.08 -4.40
C GLU A 327 -49.86 12.63 -3.94
N LYS A 328 -49.23 11.79 -4.77
CA LYS A 328 -49.02 10.36 -4.50
C LYS A 328 -47.58 10.06 -4.05
N ALA A 329 -47.43 9.10 -3.14
CA ALA A 329 -46.10 8.62 -2.76
C ALA A 329 -45.45 7.82 -3.90
N ALA A 330 -44.11 7.80 -3.92
CA ALA A 330 -43.39 6.90 -4.83
C ALA A 330 -43.65 5.43 -4.47
N ILE A 331 -43.69 5.10 -3.18
CA ILE A 331 -43.99 3.76 -2.69
C ILE A 331 -45.05 3.86 -1.59
N ASN A 332 -46.28 3.43 -1.89
CA ASN A 332 -47.39 3.38 -0.94
C ASN A 332 -47.75 1.92 -0.61
N SER A 333 -46.87 1.28 0.15
CA SER A 333 -46.98 -0.11 0.61
C SER A 333 -46.23 -0.30 1.93
N ASP A 334 -46.53 -1.37 2.67
CA ASP A 334 -45.61 -1.81 3.73
C ASP A 334 -44.31 -2.33 3.08
N VAL A 335 -43.16 -1.90 3.57
CA VAL A 335 -41.87 -2.11 2.89
C VAL A 335 -40.91 -2.91 3.76
N THR A 336 -40.31 -3.94 3.17
CA THR A 336 -39.14 -4.65 3.72
C THR A 336 -37.97 -4.57 2.75
N ILE A 337 -36.84 -4.02 3.22
CA ILE A 337 -35.59 -3.92 2.46
C ILE A 337 -34.52 -4.69 3.23
N SER A 338 -33.92 -5.68 2.57
CA SER A 338 -32.88 -6.54 3.14
C SER A 338 -31.57 -6.53 2.34
N GLY A 339 -31.58 -5.86 1.19
CA GLY A 339 -30.46 -5.71 0.25
C GLY A 339 -30.90 -4.89 -0.97
N GLY A 340 -29.99 -4.70 -1.94
CA GLY A 340 -30.26 -3.95 -3.17
C GLY A 340 -30.23 -2.42 -3.00
N SER A 341 -30.66 -1.70 -4.04
CA SER A 341 -30.73 -0.24 -4.06
C SER A 341 -32.15 0.25 -4.32
N VAL A 342 -32.70 1.06 -3.42
CA VAL A 342 -34.04 1.66 -3.53
C VAL A 342 -33.92 3.17 -3.58
N THR A 343 -34.49 3.78 -4.62
CA THR A 343 -34.63 5.23 -4.74
C THR A 343 -36.11 5.57 -4.90
N ALA A 344 -36.66 6.34 -3.97
CA ALA A 344 -38.06 6.70 -3.92
C ALA A 344 -38.23 8.21 -3.79
N ASN A 345 -38.82 8.84 -4.80
CA ASN A 345 -39.04 10.30 -4.84
C ASN A 345 -40.54 10.59 -4.80
N GLY A 346 -41.05 11.10 -3.69
CA GLY A 346 -42.47 11.41 -3.52
C GLY A 346 -42.94 12.49 -4.49
N GLY A 347 -44.22 12.43 -4.86
CA GLY A 347 -44.88 13.53 -5.56
C GLY A 347 -45.04 14.76 -4.66
N SER A 348 -45.46 15.89 -5.22
CA SER A 348 -45.47 17.25 -4.64
C SER A 348 -45.74 17.39 -3.15
N THR A 349 -46.62 16.60 -2.54
CA THR A 349 -47.01 16.70 -1.12
C THR A 349 -46.94 15.37 -0.36
N ALA A 350 -46.41 14.32 -0.99
CA ALA A 350 -46.43 12.95 -0.50
C ALA A 350 -45.05 12.46 -0.04
N ALA A 351 -45.03 11.32 0.65
CA ALA A 351 -43.79 10.72 1.10
C ALA A 351 -43.00 10.08 -0.06
N GLY A 352 -41.69 9.95 0.09
CA GLY A 352 -40.89 9.08 -0.77
C GLY A 352 -41.34 7.61 -0.60
N ILE A 353 -41.24 7.13 0.63
CA ILE A 353 -41.77 5.82 1.04
C ILE A 353 -42.81 6.03 2.14
N GLY A 354 -44.07 5.68 1.88
CA GLY A 354 -45.15 5.75 2.85
C GLY A 354 -46.44 6.34 2.29
N GLY A 355 -46.94 7.41 2.92
CA GLY A 355 -48.28 7.94 2.68
C GLY A 355 -48.38 8.91 1.49
N ASN A 356 -49.51 8.85 0.77
CA ASN A 356 -49.97 9.94 -0.09
C ASN A 356 -50.32 11.20 0.73
N ASN A 357 -50.66 12.31 0.08
CA ASN A 357 -51.23 13.47 0.77
C ASN A 357 -52.48 13.11 1.58
N GLY A 358 -52.53 13.48 2.86
CA GLY A 358 -53.65 13.12 3.73
C GLY A 358 -53.72 11.63 4.08
N GLU A 359 -52.67 10.83 3.78
CA GLU A 359 -52.53 9.47 4.28
C GLU A 359 -51.36 9.30 5.27
N ALA A 360 -51.60 8.52 6.32
CA ALA A 360 -50.58 8.10 7.27
C ALA A 360 -49.50 7.22 6.61
N GLY A 361 -48.30 7.27 7.16
CA GLY A 361 -47.17 6.47 6.68
C GLY A 361 -47.37 4.97 6.85
N LYS A 362 -46.69 4.20 6.00
CA LYS A 362 -46.66 2.73 6.04
C LYS A 362 -45.53 2.23 6.94
N ASN A 363 -45.58 0.94 7.29
CA ASN A 363 -44.51 0.33 8.06
C ASN A 363 -43.32 0.04 7.17
N VAL A 364 -42.12 0.40 7.63
CA VAL A 364 -40.88 0.25 6.86
C VAL A 364 -39.83 -0.47 7.70
N THR A 365 -39.33 -1.59 7.20
CA THR A 365 -38.24 -2.36 7.81
C THR A 365 -37.05 -2.37 6.87
N ILE A 366 -35.89 -1.92 7.35
CA ILE A 366 -34.62 -1.90 6.62
C ILE A 366 -33.60 -2.70 7.43
N SER A 367 -33.07 -3.75 6.83
CA SER A 367 -32.03 -4.61 7.44
C SER A 367 -30.74 -4.65 6.61
N GLY A 368 -30.75 -4.04 5.42
CA GLY A 368 -29.62 -3.96 4.50
C GLY A 368 -29.98 -3.12 3.27
N GLY A 369 -29.07 -3.04 2.31
CA GLY A 369 -29.21 -2.27 1.08
C GLY A 369 -28.94 -0.77 1.19
N MET A 370 -29.01 -0.09 0.05
CA MET A 370 -28.96 1.37 -0.07
C MET A 370 -30.37 1.90 -0.27
N VAL A 371 -30.78 2.86 0.55
CA VAL A 371 -32.12 3.46 0.51
C VAL A 371 -31.98 4.96 0.42
N ILE A 372 -32.52 5.55 -0.65
CA ILE A 372 -32.63 6.99 -0.84
C ILE A 372 -34.11 7.32 -0.96
N ALA A 373 -34.65 8.05 0.01
CA ALA A 373 -36.06 8.40 0.06
C ALA A 373 -36.23 9.91 0.22
N THR A 374 -36.87 10.55 -0.76
CA THR A 374 -37.09 11.99 -0.80
C THR A 374 -38.58 12.29 -0.79
N GLY A 375 -39.06 13.06 0.17
CA GLY A 375 -40.43 13.55 0.22
C GLY A 375 -40.66 14.72 -0.72
N GLY A 376 -41.91 14.94 -1.12
CA GLY A 376 -42.28 16.05 -1.99
C GLY A 376 -42.26 17.42 -1.33
N THR A 377 -42.04 18.45 -2.15
CA THR A 377 -42.12 19.87 -1.79
C THR A 377 -43.08 20.61 -2.73
N GLY A 378 -44.22 21.09 -2.24
CA GLY A 378 -45.20 21.77 -3.09
C GLY A 378 -46.11 22.74 -2.35
N ASN A 379 -46.09 24.04 -2.72
CA ASN A 379 -47.01 25.08 -2.23
C ASN A 379 -47.12 25.18 -0.69
N GLY A 380 -46.03 24.93 0.03
CA GLY A 380 -46.04 24.88 1.50
C GLY A 380 -46.69 23.60 2.07
N LEU A 381 -46.86 22.55 1.29
CA LEU A 381 -47.27 21.23 1.75
C LEU A 381 -46.13 20.26 1.44
N SER A 382 -45.82 19.37 2.38
CA SER A 382 -44.64 18.51 2.26
C SER A 382 -44.84 17.16 2.92
N GLY A 383 -44.34 16.12 2.27
CA GLY A 383 -44.30 14.75 2.78
C GLY A 383 -42.93 14.37 3.36
N ALA A 384 -42.91 13.29 4.15
CA ALA A 384 -41.66 12.78 4.72
C ALA A 384 -40.78 12.08 3.67
N GLY A 385 -39.49 11.92 3.95
CA GLY A 385 -38.65 11.00 3.15
C GLY A 385 -39.18 9.57 3.28
N ILE A 386 -39.23 9.08 4.52
CA ILE A 386 -39.86 7.83 4.93
C ILE A 386 -40.93 8.13 5.99
N GLY A 387 -42.20 7.89 5.66
CA GLY A 387 -43.31 7.99 6.61
C GLY A 387 -44.55 8.68 6.05
N GLY A 388 -45.06 9.70 6.75
CA GLY A 388 -46.38 10.29 6.48
C GLY A 388 -46.40 11.25 5.28
N GLY A 389 -47.55 11.33 4.62
CA GLY A 389 -47.83 12.45 3.72
C GLY A 389 -48.12 13.73 4.51
N ASN A 390 -48.33 14.83 3.78
CA ASN A 390 -48.64 16.11 4.39
C ASN A 390 -49.83 16.02 5.39
N LYS A 391 -49.66 16.62 6.57
CA LYS A 391 -50.56 16.63 7.75
C LYS A 391 -50.74 15.30 8.48
N GLU A 392 -50.05 14.26 8.06
CA GLU A 392 -50.30 12.91 8.57
C GLU A 392 -49.13 12.32 9.34
N ALA A 393 -49.46 11.38 10.23
CA ALA A 393 -48.50 10.70 11.07
C ALA A 393 -47.56 9.79 10.25
N GLY A 394 -46.33 9.63 10.73
CA GLY A 394 -45.42 8.61 10.22
C GLY A 394 -45.86 7.19 10.62
N GLY A 395 -45.57 6.21 9.77
CA GLY A 395 -45.70 4.79 10.11
C GLY A 395 -44.49 4.29 10.92
N LYS A 396 -44.55 3.06 11.45
CA LYS A 396 -43.43 2.50 12.21
C LYS A 396 -42.23 2.25 11.30
N VAL A 397 -41.05 2.70 11.70
CA VAL A 397 -39.80 2.50 10.95
C VAL A 397 -38.80 1.72 11.80
N THR A 398 -38.23 0.65 11.25
CA THR A 398 -37.19 -0.16 11.92
C THR A 398 -35.98 -0.29 11.01
N ILE A 399 -34.81 0.15 11.48
CA ILE A 399 -33.54 0.11 10.73
C ILE A 399 -32.51 -0.66 11.55
N SER A 400 -32.00 -1.74 10.99
CA SER A 400 -30.99 -2.62 11.60
C SER A 400 -29.73 -2.78 10.74
N GLY A 401 -29.69 -2.15 9.56
CA GLY A 401 -28.58 -2.18 8.61
C GLY A 401 -28.85 -1.25 7.43
N GLY A 402 -27.91 -1.22 6.49
CA GLY A 402 -27.98 -0.48 5.24
C GLY A 402 -27.45 0.96 5.33
N LYS A 403 -27.34 1.59 4.16
CA LYS A 403 -27.08 3.03 3.99
C LYS A 403 -28.40 3.72 3.67
N VAL A 404 -28.93 4.48 4.60
CA VAL A 404 -30.24 5.14 4.48
C VAL A 404 -30.05 6.65 4.42
N VAL A 405 -30.52 7.26 3.33
CA VAL A 405 -30.59 8.71 3.16
C VAL A 405 -32.06 9.09 3.02
N ALA A 406 -32.60 9.76 4.03
CA ALA A 406 -34.01 10.11 4.08
C ALA A 406 -34.18 11.63 4.17
N LYS A 407 -34.75 12.23 3.14
CA LYS A 407 -34.92 13.68 3.03
C LYS A 407 -36.40 14.04 3.01
N GLY A 408 -36.87 14.73 4.04
CA GLY A 408 -38.22 15.30 4.04
C GLY A 408 -38.31 16.52 3.13
N GLY A 409 -39.52 16.84 2.69
CA GLY A 409 -39.81 18.15 2.09
C GLY A 409 -39.78 19.28 3.13
N ASP A 410 -40.15 20.49 2.72
CA ASP A 410 -40.15 21.68 3.59
C ASP A 410 -40.99 21.45 4.85
N TYR A 411 -40.39 21.58 6.03
CA TYR A 411 -41.04 21.35 7.34
C TYR A 411 -41.50 19.90 7.63
N ALA A 412 -41.21 18.93 6.76
CA ALA A 412 -41.50 17.52 6.98
C ALA A 412 -40.29 16.77 7.54
N ALA A 413 -40.54 15.59 8.14
CA ALA A 413 -39.48 14.74 8.64
C ALA A 413 -38.72 14.01 7.50
N GLY A 414 -37.40 13.86 7.61
CA GLY A 414 -36.66 12.84 6.87
C GLY A 414 -37.23 11.44 7.14
N ILE A 415 -37.36 11.07 8.43
CA ILE A 415 -38.07 9.87 8.87
C ILE A 415 -39.12 10.28 9.91
N GLY A 416 -40.41 10.09 9.61
CA GLY A 416 -41.49 10.50 10.51
C GLY A 416 -42.76 10.99 9.79
N GLY A 417 -43.44 11.96 10.38
CA GLY A 417 -44.63 12.58 9.80
C GLY A 417 -44.31 13.57 8.68
N GLY A 418 -45.32 13.84 7.85
CA GLY A 418 -45.27 14.99 6.93
C GLY A 418 -45.38 16.31 7.67
N ARG A 419 -45.46 17.42 6.94
CA ARG A 419 -45.67 18.75 7.53
C ARG A 419 -46.89 18.74 8.46
N ASP A 420 -46.77 19.28 9.67
CA ASP A 420 -47.80 19.30 10.72
C ASP A 420 -48.26 17.92 11.27
N GLY A 421 -47.72 16.81 10.74
CA GLY A 421 -48.03 15.45 11.17
C GLY A 421 -47.25 15.02 12.42
N LYS A 422 -47.77 14.02 13.15
CA LYS A 422 -47.06 13.43 14.29
C LYS A 422 -45.84 12.61 13.82
N GLY A 423 -44.78 12.59 14.61
CA GLY A 423 -43.60 11.74 14.36
C GLY A 423 -43.93 10.25 14.32
N ALA A 424 -43.01 9.45 13.77
CA ALA A 424 -43.09 8.00 13.75
C ALA A 424 -42.47 7.37 15.00
N ASP A 425 -42.88 6.14 15.32
CA ASP A 425 -42.07 5.25 16.15
C ASP A 425 -40.91 4.71 15.30
N VAL A 426 -39.70 5.21 15.57
CA VAL A 426 -38.47 4.87 14.85
C VAL A 426 -37.56 4.04 15.76
N ILE A 427 -37.19 2.86 15.28
CA ILE A 427 -36.25 1.96 15.94
C ILE A 427 -34.99 1.89 15.08
N ILE A 428 -33.83 2.27 15.62
CA ILE A 428 -32.54 2.16 14.94
C ILE A 428 -31.59 1.35 15.81
N THR A 429 -31.24 0.16 15.32
CA THR A 429 -30.26 -0.75 15.93
C THR A 429 -29.04 -0.96 15.04
N GLY A 430 -29.01 -0.36 13.85
CA GLY A 430 -27.91 -0.48 12.90
C GLY A 430 -28.10 0.42 11.68
N GLY A 431 -27.15 0.35 10.75
CA GLY A 431 -27.13 1.14 9.52
C GLY A 431 -26.37 2.47 9.67
N SER A 432 -26.04 3.09 8.54
CA SER A 432 -25.65 4.51 8.46
C SER A 432 -26.86 5.29 7.97
N VAL A 433 -27.48 6.08 8.86
CA VAL A 433 -28.77 6.74 8.62
C VAL A 433 -28.59 8.26 8.60
N LYS A 434 -28.61 8.84 7.40
CA LYS A 434 -28.57 10.30 7.20
C LYS A 434 -29.98 10.80 6.95
N ALA A 435 -30.62 11.38 7.96
CA ALA A 435 -31.94 11.97 7.81
C ALA A 435 -31.92 13.48 8.10
N SER A 436 -32.32 14.29 7.11
CA SER A 436 -32.47 15.73 7.29
C SER A 436 -33.83 16.00 7.95
N SER A 437 -33.78 16.09 9.29
CA SER A 437 -34.86 16.06 10.30
C SER A 437 -35.40 14.64 10.62
N ILE A 438 -35.42 14.25 11.89
CA ILE A 438 -36.06 13.01 12.36
C ILE A 438 -37.11 13.41 13.39
N GLY A 439 -38.36 13.01 13.17
CA GLY A 439 -39.39 13.03 14.23
C GLY A 439 -39.77 14.40 14.83
N GLY A 440 -39.52 15.53 14.17
CA GLY A 440 -40.01 16.84 14.59
C GLY A 440 -39.32 17.99 13.86
N GLY A 441 -40.05 18.70 12.99
CA GLY A 441 -39.57 19.90 12.31
C GLY A 441 -39.21 20.99 13.31
N GLY A 442 -37.91 21.23 13.50
CA GLY A 442 -37.42 22.39 14.23
C GLY A 442 -37.64 23.67 13.44
N ALA A 443 -38.69 24.42 13.82
CA ALA A 443 -38.76 25.88 13.99
C ALA A 443 -40.21 26.37 13.90
N TYR A 444 -41.06 25.76 13.06
CA TYR A 444 -42.49 26.10 12.93
C TYR A 444 -43.32 24.90 12.40
N GLY A 445 -44.17 24.29 13.24
CA GLY A 445 -45.33 23.46 12.83
C GLY A 445 -45.14 21.94 12.77
N GLY A 446 -45.57 21.23 13.83
CA GLY A 446 -45.63 19.76 13.92
C GLY A 446 -45.74 19.24 15.36
N ALA A 447 -46.92 19.36 15.96
CA ALA A 447 -47.19 18.98 17.35
C ALA A 447 -47.32 17.44 17.52
N GLY A 448 -46.21 16.75 17.75
CA GLY A 448 -46.20 15.37 18.25
C GLY A 448 -44.86 14.68 18.04
N GLY A 449 -44.02 14.63 19.09
CA GLY A 449 -42.74 13.91 19.06
C GLY A 449 -42.95 12.40 18.96
N GLY A 450 -42.41 11.79 17.91
CA GLY A 450 -42.31 10.32 17.82
C GLY A 450 -41.16 9.79 18.66
N SER A 451 -41.18 8.50 18.99
CA SER A 451 -40.12 7.87 19.77
C SER A 451 -38.95 7.43 18.87
N LEU A 452 -37.71 7.74 19.25
CA LEU A 452 -36.50 7.25 18.59
C LEU A 452 -35.71 6.38 19.56
N THR A 453 -35.67 5.07 19.32
CA THR A 453 -35.12 4.09 20.28
C THR A 453 -34.26 2.99 19.64
N ASP A 454 -33.58 2.23 20.48
CA ASP A 454 -32.81 1.01 20.13
C ASP A 454 -33.66 -0.28 20.11
N GLY A 455 -35.00 -0.17 20.11
CA GLY A 455 -35.91 -1.32 20.14
C GLY A 455 -36.05 -2.00 21.51
N LYS A 456 -35.22 -1.62 22.50
CA LYS A 456 -35.37 -1.97 23.92
C LYS A 456 -36.03 -0.84 24.71
N GLY A 457 -36.39 0.25 24.04
CA GLY A 457 -37.01 1.44 24.64
C GLY A 457 -36.01 2.51 25.10
N ASN A 458 -34.70 2.32 24.89
CA ASN A 458 -33.70 3.33 25.23
C ASN A 458 -33.59 4.36 24.11
N SER A 459 -33.50 5.65 24.45
CA SER A 459 -33.24 6.70 23.47
C SER A 459 -31.84 6.58 22.86
N VAL A 460 -31.75 6.88 21.57
CA VAL A 460 -30.49 6.92 20.81
C VAL A 460 -30.21 8.33 20.29
N THR A 461 -28.94 8.67 20.12
CA THR A 461 -28.49 9.97 19.62
C THR A 461 -27.55 9.79 18.43
N LEU A 462 -27.64 10.68 17.44
CA LEU A 462 -26.76 10.68 16.28
C LEU A 462 -25.30 10.98 16.69
N LYS A 463 -24.38 10.13 16.23
CA LYS A 463 -22.94 10.29 16.28
C LYS A 463 -22.41 10.17 14.85
N THR A 464 -21.65 11.17 14.42
CA THR A 464 -21.07 11.19 13.07
C THR A 464 -19.60 10.79 13.15
N PHE A 465 -19.19 9.85 12.31
CA PHE A 465 -17.78 9.44 12.17
C PHE A 465 -17.31 9.76 10.76
N THR A 466 -16.24 10.53 10.62
CA THR A 466 -15.58 10.80 9.34
C THR A 466 -14.34 9.93 9.27
N LEU A 467 -14.26 9.04 8.28
CA LEU A 467 -13.06 8.25 8.03
C LEU A 467 -12.14 9.01 7.08
N GLN A 468 -10.88 9.16 7.49
CA GLN A 468 -9.83 9.75 6.67
C GLN A 468 -8.69 8.74 6.51
N ASP A 469 -8.06 8.66 5.35
CA ASP A 469 -6.84 7.88 5.17
C ASP A 469 -5.62 8.54 5.88
N SER A 470 -4.44 7.93 5.75
CA SER A 470 -3.20 8.45 6.34
C SER A 470 -2.79 9.83 5.81
N SER A 471 -3.30 10.26 4.64
CA SER A 471 -3.08 11.59 4.07
C SER A 471 -4.08 12.64 4.58
N GLY A 472 -5.13 12.22 5.31
CA GLY A 472 -6.23 13.07 5.74
C GLY A 472 -7.39 13.17 4.73
N SER A 473 -7.35 12.40 3.63
CA SER A 473 -8.39 12.40 2.60
C SER A 473 -9.58 11.52 3.01
N PRO A 474 -10.83 11.90 2.69
CA PRO A 474 -12.01 11.14 3.09
C PRO A 474 -12.08 9.76 2.42
N VAL A 475 -12.42 8.74 3.20
CA VAL A 475 -12.59 7.36 2.73
C VAL A 475 -14.02 7.17 2.24
N THR A 476 -14.25 7.37 0.94
CA THR A 476 -15.60 7.47 0.36
C THR A 476 -16.12 6.14 -0.20
N ASP A 477 -17.45 5.97 -0.20
CA ASP A 477 -18.17 4.79 -0.69
C ASP A 477 -17.51 3.44 -0.36
N THR A 478 -17.03 3.29 0.88
CA THR A 478 -16.33 2.08 1.33
C THR A 478 -17.22 1.28 2.28
N ALA A 479 -17.24 -0.05 2.12
CA ALA A 479 -17.99 -0.95 2.98
C ALA A 479 -17.39 -1.01 4.40
N ILE A 480 -18.25 -1.14 5.39
CA ILE A 480 -17.85 -1.29 6.79
C ILE A 480 -17.93 -2.78 7.17
N ASP A 481 -16.78 -3.35 7.52
CA ASP A 481 -16.62 -4.76 7.85
C ASP A 481 -16.87 -5.04 9.33
N ALA A 482 -16.49 -4.10 10.20
CA ALA A 482 -16.65 -4.23 11.65
C ALA A 482 -16.80 -2.87 12.35
N PHE A 483 -17.43 -2.89 13.52
CA PHE A 483 -17.58 -1.76 14.41
C PHE A 483 -17.49 -2.22 15.87
N THR A 484 -16.79 -1.47 16.75
CA THR A 484 -16.51 -1.90 18.14
C THR A 484 -17.73 -2.13 19.01
N ILE A 485 -18.90 -1.60 18.62
CA ILE A 485 -20.15 -1.81 19.34
C ILE A 485 -20.84 -3.01 18.69
N PRO A 486 -20.61 -4.26 19.17
CA PRO A 486 -20.98 -5.49 18.45
C PRO A 486 -22.48 -5.69 18.31
N THR A 487 -23.29 -4.97 19.09
CA THR A 487 -24.75 -5.01 18.99
C THR A 487 -25.32 -4.09 17.91
N TYR A 488 -24.49 -3.24 17.29
CA TYR A 488 -24.92 -2.33 16.24
C TYR A 488 -24.83 -3.02 14.87
N GLY A 489 -25.94 -3.07 14.13
CA GLY A 489 -25.99 -3.77 12.85
C GLY A 489 -25.28 -3.01 11.73
N ILE A 490 -24.30 -3.64 11.09
CA ILE A 490 -23.45 -3.02 10.05
C ILE A 490 -23.63 -3.62 8.64
N LYS A 491 -24.62 -4.50 8.46
CA LYS A 491 -24.91 -5.10 7.14
C LYS A 491 -25.15 -4.00 6.10
N ASP A 492 -24.45 -4.05 4.96
CA ASP A 492 -24.56 -3.09 3.85
C ASP A 492 -24.34 -1.61 4.25
N VAL A 493 -23.59 -1.35 5.32
CA VAL A 493 -23.17 0.00 5.71
C VAL A 493 -21.99 0.44 4.86
N ARG A 494 -22.08 1.67 4.33
CA ARG A 494 -21.00 2.31 3.57
C ARG A 494 -20.84 3.77 3.95
N THR A 495 -19.61 4.29 3.82
CA THR A 495 -19.37 5.74 3.93
C THR A 495 -20.09 6.52 2.83
N ASP A 496 -20.41 7.79 3.10
CA ASP A 496 -20.90 8.71 2.08
C ASP A 496 -19.76 9.33 1.24
N THR A 497 -20.09 10.26 0.35
CA THR A 497 -19.12 10.95 -0.52
C THR A 497 -18.19 11.89 0.25
N GLU A 498 -18.46 12.15 1.53
CA GLU A 498 -17.61 12.94 2.43
C GLU A 498 -16.85 12.05 3.42
N GLY A 499 -16.93 10.72 3.28
CA GLY A 499 -16.32 9.76 4.19
C GLY A 499 -17.08 9.58 5.51
N LYS A 500 -18.34 10.02 5.59
CA LYS A 500 -19.12 10.03 6.83
C LYS A 500 -19.97 8.79 7.02
N LEU A 501 -20.09 8.38 8.29
CA LEU A 501 -21.04 7.43 8.83
C LEU A 501 -21.95 8.13 9.85
N TYR A 502 -23.25 7.80 9.82
CA TYR A 502 -24.27 8.42 10.66
C TYR A 502 -24.92 7.36 11.56
N PHE A 503 -24.37 7.15 12.75
CA PHE A 503 -24.82 6.10 13.66
C PHE A 503 -25.66 6.68 14.80
N TYR A 504 -26.81 6.07 15.06
CA TYR A 504 -27.66 6.40 16.20
C TYR A 504 -27.32 5.46 17.35
N LEU A 505 -26.46 5.92 18.27
CA LEU A 505 -25.96 5.12 19.38
C LEU A 505 -26.81 5.35 20.65
N PRO A 506 -27.00 4.34 21.50
CA PRO A 506 -27.68 4.51 22.80
C PRO A 506 -27.01 5.59 23.65
N ASN A 507 -27.81 6.33 24.43
CA ASN A 507 -27.29 7.40 25.30
C ASN A 507 -26.34 6.91 26.41
N SER A 508 -26.27 5.61 26.66
CA SER A 508 -25.27 4.99 27.54
C SER A 508 -23.85 5.01 26.95
N ILE A 509 -23.71 5.20 25.64
CA ILE A 509 -22.41 5.41 24.97
C ILE A 509 -22.09 6.90 25.01
N THR A 510 -21.26 7.29 25.97
CA THR A 510 -20.91 8.70 26.22
C THR A 510 -19.78 9.17 25.32
N ASP A 511 -19.63 10.50 25.20
CA ASP A 511 -18.46 11.08 24.53
C ASP A 511 -17.17 10.63 25.24
N GLY A 512 -16.12 10.39 24.46
CA GLY A 512 -14.86 9.79 24.92
C GLY A 512 -14.82 8.26 24.90
N THR A 513 -15.95 7.57 24.68
CA THR A 513 -15.94 6.10 24.53
C THR A 513 -15.06 5.70 23.33
N PRO A 514 -14.04 4.83 23.49
CA PRO A 514 -13.20 4.40 22.38
C PRO A 514 -14.00 3.68 21.30
N VAL A 515 -13.67 3.94 20.04
CA VAL A 515 -14.34 3.34 18.90
C VAL A 515 -13.34 3.01 17.80
N THR A 516 -13.62 1.90 17.14
CA THR A 516 -12.91 1.35 16.00
C THR A 516 -13.93 1.02 14.92
N VAL A 517 -13.62 1.43 13.70
CA VAL A 517 -14.37 1.10 12.49
C VAL A 517 -13.40 0.35 11.59
N THR A 518 -13.75 -0.83 11.12
CA THR A 518 -12.97 -1.52 10.09
C THR A 518 -13.65 -1.32 8.76
N ALA A 519 -12.92 -0.76 7.79
CA ALA A 519 -13.40 -0.54 6.44
C ALA A 519 -12.34 -1.03 5.44
N ASP A 520 -12.74 -1.92 4.54
CA ASP A 520 -11.84 -2.60 3.59
C ASP A 520 -10.60 -3.19 4.29
N SER A 521 -10.83 -3.95 5.37
CA SER A 521 -9.80 -4.52 6.25
C SER A 521 -8.87 -3.51 6.97
N THR A 522 -9.06 -2.21 6.79
CA THR A 522 -8.29 -1.16 7.49
C THR A 522 -9.00 -0.76 8.78
N GLY A 523 -8.29 -0.82 9.91
CA GLY A 523 -8.79 -0.39 11.21
C GLY A 523 -8.60 1.12 11.43
N TYR A 524 -9.70 1.84 11.65
CA TYR A 524 -9.73 3.25 11.98
C TYR A 524 -10.09 3.41 13.45
N GLU A 525 -9.29 4.16 14.21
CA GLU A 525 -9.47 4.33 15.65
C GLU A 525 -9.78 5.78 16.03
N GLY A 526 -10.49 5.96 17.13
CA GLY A 526 -10.79 7.25 17.73
C GLY A 526 -11.74 7.11 18.91
N SER A 527 -12.51 8.14 19.21
CA SER A 527 -13.50 8.14 20.29
C SER A 527 -14.83 8.75 19.84
N VAL A 528 -15.91 8.29 20.47
CA VAL A 528 -17.25 8.83 20.26
C VAL A 528 -17.26 10.31 20.66
N SER A 529 -17.77 11.15 19.77
CA SER A 529 -18.12 12.55 20.03
C SER A 529 -19.32 12.93 19.16
N GLY A 530 -19.85 14.15 19.27
CA GLY A 530 -20.90 14.61 18.34
C GLY A 530 -20.50 14.44 16.86
N SER A 531 -19.23 14.71 16.53
CA SER A 531 -18.63 14.49 15.21
C SER A 531 -17.15 14.15 15.34
N ALA A 532 -16.81 12.87 15.22
CA ALA A 532 -15.43 12.38 15.33
C ALA A 532 -14.78 12.18 13.95
N THR A 533 -13.48 12.42 13.87
CA THR A 533 -12.66 12.01 12.73
C THR A 533 -11.82 10.81 13.16
N LEU A 534 -11.92 9.71 12.42
CA LEU A 534 -11.16 8.48 12.67
C LEU A 534 -10.08 8.36 11.61
N LYS A 535 -8.87 8.00 12.03
CA LYS A 535 -7.72 7.77 11.16
C LYS A 535 -7.26 6.32 11.29
N PRO A 536 -6.55 5.77 10.29
CA PRO A 536 -5.92 4.47 10.41
C PRO A 536 -5.04 4.46 11.65
N PHE A 537 -5.04 3.33 12.34
CA PHE A 537 -4.05 3.11 13.38
C PHE A 537 -2.64 3.21 12.76
N ALA A 538 -1.82 4.12 13.27
CA ALA A 538 -0.51 4.44 12.72
C ALA A 538 0.64 3.69 13.39
N GLY A 539 0.35 2.68 14.23
CA GLY A 539 1.37 1.95 14.98
C GLY A 539 1.81 2.63 16.27
N ASP A 540 1.27 3.81 16.58
CA ASP A 540 1.60 4.58 17.78
C ASP A 540 0.95 3.96 19.03
N ILE A 541 1.78 3.49 19.98
CA ILE A 541 1.32 2.86 21.22
C ILE A 541 1.98 3.53 22.44
N ASP A 542 1.16 4.15 23.29
CA ASP A 542 1.59 4.66 24.60
C ASP A 542 1.48 3.57 25.68
N LEU A 543 2.61 3.08 26.17
CA LEU A 543 2.73 2.04 27.20
C LEU A 543 2.23 2.48 28.59
N SER A 544 2.01 3.78 28.83
CA SER A 544 1.37 4.28 30.06
C SER A 544 -0.16 4.14 30.03
N GLN A 545 -0.75 3.99 28.84
CA GLN A 545 -2.19 3.83 28.63
C GLN A 545 -2.56 2.35 28.49
N GLY A 546 -3.69 1.98 29.10
CA GLY A 546 -4.23 0.60 29.05
C GLY A 546 -3.59 -0.36 30.06
N SER A 547 -4.31 -1.42 30.40
CA SER A 547 -3.84 -2.46 31.33
C SER A 547 -3.15 -3.60 30.59
N GLY A 548 -2.04 -4.08 31.13
CA GLY A 548 -1.34 -5.27 30.67
C GLY A 548 -0.19 -5.02 29.70
N ASN A 549 0.62 -6.06 29.51
CA ASN A 549 1.83 -6.07 28.70
C ASN A 549 1.48 -6.04 27.21
N LEU A 550 2.37 -5.45 26.40
CA LEU A 550 2.26 -5.38 24.95
C LEU A 550 2.95 -6.59 24.30
N TYR A 551 2.22 -7.29 23.42
CA TYR A 551 2.75 -8.36 22.59
C TYR A 551 2.62 -7.96 21.11
N ILE A 552 3.70 -8.10 20.35
CA ILE A 552 3.77 -7.70 18.93
C ILE A 552 4.16 -8.92 18.08
N TRP A 553 3.41 -9.16 17.00
CA TRP A 553 3.68 -10.17 15.96
C TRP A 553 3.94 -9.49 14.61
N GLY A 554 4.37 -10.29 13.63
CA GLY A 554 4.48 -9.86 12.24
C GLY A 554 3.18 -9.31 11.62
N ASP A 555 2.01 -9.68 12.15
CA ASP A 555 0.70 -9.34 11.59
C ASP A 555 -0.26 -8.66 12.57
N GLY A 556 0.18 -8.31 13.78
CA GLY A 556 -0.66 -7.62 14.74
C GLY A 556 -0.07 -7.47 16.13
N TYR A 557 -0.89 -6.96 17.04
CA TYR A 557 -0.51 -6.74 18.44
C TYR A 557 -1.65 -7.04 19.41
N MET A 558 -1.35 -7.22 20.69
CA MET A 558 -2.35 -7.25 21.74
C MET A 558 -1.82 -6.65 23.05
N ARG A 559 -2.74 -6.37 23.97
CA ARG A 559 -2.41 -6.11 25.38
C ARG A 559 -3.08 -7.14 26.29
N GLY A 560 -2.35 -7.61 27.29
CA GLY A 560 -2.90 -8.53 28.28
C GLY A 560 -1.87 -9.07 29.27
N GLY A 561 -2.30 -9.97 30.15
CA GLY A 561 -1.39 -10.67 31.06
C GLY A 561 -0.50 -11.70 30.37
N SER A 562 -0.94 -12.23 29.23
CA SER A 562 -0.26 -13.26 28.44
C SER A 562 -0.65 -13.12 26.95
N ALA A 563 0.22 -13.57 26.05
CA ALA A 563 -0.10 -13.70 24.62
C ALA A 563 -1.34 -14.58 24.36
N ASN A 564 -2.25 -14.13 23.49
CA ASN A 564 -3.49 -14.78 23.10
C ASN A 564 -3.91 -14.35 21.68
N GLU A 565 -3.88 -15.29 20.73
CA GLU A 565 -4.17 -15.02 19.32
C GLU A 565 -5.57 -14.46 19.07
N SER A 566 -6.57 -14.95 19.81
CA SER A 566 -7.96 -14.49 19.67
C SER A 566 -8.15 -13.03 20.11
N ALA A 567 -7.19 -12.47 20.84
CA ALA A 567 -7.19 -11.07 21.29
C ALA A 567 -6.29 -10.17 20.41
N LYS A 568 -5.66 -10.72 19.36
CA LYS A 568 -4.79 -9.99 18.45
C LYS A 568 -5.59 -9.01 17.60
N LYS A 569 -5.13 -7.75 17.57
CA LYS A 569 -5.55 -6.75 16.61
C LYS A 569 -4.60 -6.78 15.41
N THR A 570 -5.15 -6.90 14.20
CA THR A 570 -4.35 -6.91 12.97
C THR A 570 -3.66 -5.57 12.73
N TYR A 571 -2.35 -5.61 12.51
CA TYR A 571 -1.55 -4.47 12.09
C TYR A 571 -0.19 -4.98 11.58
N THR A 572 0.17 -4.62 10.35
CA THR A 572 1.38 -5.14 9.68
C THR A 572 2.49 -4.11 9.56
N GLY A 573 2.19 -2.83 9.84
CA GLY A 573 3.13 -1.71 9.76
C GLY A 573 4.13 -1.67 10.91
N ASP A 574 4.90 -0.59 10.95
CA ASP A 574 5.91 -0.32 11.96
C ASP A 574 5.29 0.28 13.23
N TYR A 575 5.92 0.09 14.38
CA TYR A 575 5.40 0.58 15.66
C TYR A 575 6.22 1.75 16.18
N THR A 576 5.54 2.75 16.76
CA THR A 576 6.19 3.77 17.60
C THR A 576 5.70 3.62 19.02
N LEU A 577 6.60 3.25 19.92
CA LEU A 577 6.31 3.08 21.34
C LEU A 577 6.70 4.34 22.09
N THR A 578 5.78 4.81 22.92
CA THR A 578 6.00 5.88 23.91
C THR A 578 5.53 5.39 25.28
N GLY A 579 5.72 6.19 26.33
CA GLY A 579 5.07 5.96 27.61
C GLY A 579 6.01 5.64 28.76
N GLY A 580 5.53 5.99 29.96
CA GLY A 580 6.39 6.23 31.12
C GLY A 580 6.99 7.63 31.05
N THR A 581 7.24 8.24 32.20
CA THR A 581 8.03 9.47 32.33
C THR A 581 9.18 9.24 33.29
N ALA A 582 10.16 10.15 33.34
CA ALA A 582 11.25 10.06 34.32
C ALA A 582 10.73 9.96 35.77
N GLU A 583 9.58 10.58 36.07
CA GLU A 583 8.93 10.60 37.38
C GLU A 583 7.96 9.41 37.60
N SER A 584 7.43 8.83 36.53
CA SER A 584 6.43 7.76 36.59
C SER A 584 6.66 6.74 35.48
N ALA A 585 7.56 5.78 35.73
CA ALA A 585 7.80 4.66 34.82
C ALA A 585 6.55 3.77 34.70
N THR A 586 6.35 3.17 33.53
CA THR A 586 5.30 2.15 33.34
C THR A 586 5.80 0.78 33.78
N ALA A 587 4.89 -0.06 34.27
CA ALA A 587 5.15 -1.47 34.58
C ALA A 587 4.70 -2.42 33.45
N ASN A 588 4.14 -1.87 32.37
CA ASN A 588 3.73 -2.65 31.20
C ASN A 588 4.98 -3.01 30.37
N THR A 589 5.27 -4.29 30.26
CA THR A 589 6.41 -4.80 29.48
C THR A 589 6.07 -4.95 28.00
N VAL A 590 7.09 -5.08 27.16
CA VAL A 590 6.96 -5.35 25.72
C VAL A 590 7.57 -6.71 25.39
N THR A 591 6.87 -7.52 24.61
CA THR A 591 7.40 -8.76 24.05
C THR A 591 7.16 -8.81 22.55
N VAL A 592 8.24 -8.98 21.78
CA VAL A 592 8.17 -9.23 20.34
C VAL A 592 8.18 -10.73 20.10
N MET A 593 7.16 -11.20 19.38
CA MET A 593 6.84 -12.60 19.19
C MET A 593 7.30 -13.08 17.80
N GLY A 594 7.75 -14.32 17.71
CA GLY A 594 7.84 -15.06 16.45
C GLY A 594 6.45 -15.60 16.04
N ASP A 595 6.41 -16.69 15.29
CA ASP A 595 5.18 -17.48 15.22
C ASP A 595 4.87 -18.15 16.58
N TYR A 596 3.67 -18.71 16.76
CA TYR A 596 3.30 -19.38 18.03
C TYR A 596 4.13 -20.65 18.33
N ASN A 597 4.91 -21.13 17.36
CA ASN A 597 5.85 -22.24 17.52
C ASN A 597 7.29 -21.75 17.80
N GLY A 598 7.52 -20.44 17.86
CA GLY A 598 8.83 -19.83 18.04
C GLY A 598 9.72 -19.91 16.80
N ASN A 599 9.17 -19.97 15.59
CA ASN A 599 9.93 -19.82 14.35
C ASN A 599 9.90 -18.35 13.87
N PRO A 600 10.87 -17.91 13.04
CA PRO A 600 10.78 -16.62 12.40
C PRO A 600 9.65 -16.68 11.39
N VAL A 601 8.82 -15.65 11.35
CA VAL A 601 7.93 -15.46 10.21
C VAL A 601 8.82 -14.90 9.09
N SER A 602 9.13 -15.72 8.09
CA SER A 602 10.02 -15.34 6.98
C SER A 602 9.58 -14.01 6.35
N GLY A 603 10.48 -13.03 6.29
CA GLY A 603 10.27 -11.73 5.63
C GLY A 603 9.62 -10.64 6.49
N THR A 604 9.66 -10.75 7.82
CA THR A 604 8.97 -9.83 8.74
C THR A 604 9.88 -9.17 9.78
N GLU A 605 11.07 -8.70 9.41
CA GLU A 605 11.81 -7.79 10.28
C GLU A 605 10.88 -6.62 10.64
N LYS A 606 10.58 -6.48 11.94
CA LYS A 606 9.62 -5.49 12.42
C LYS A 606 10.37 -4.29 12.97
N THR A 607 10.10 -3.12 12.41
CA THR A 607 10.65 -1.88 12.92
C THR A 607 9.83 -1.41 14.12
N ILE A 608 10.50 -1.27 15.26
CA ILE A 608 9.92 -0.74 16.50
C ILE A 608 10.74 0.48 16.90
N THR A 609 10.11 1.64 16.87
CA THR A 609 10.72 2.90 17.32
C THR A 609 10.42 3.10 18.80
N LEU A 610 11.45 3.21 19.64
CA LEU A 610 11.31 3.67 21.02
C LEU A 610 11.47 5.19 21.06
N ASN A 611 10.44 5.91 21.50
CA ASN A 611 10.46 7.36 21.58
C ASN A 611 10.07 7.86 22.97
N GLY A 612 11.07 8.00 23.85
CA GLY A 612 10.85 8.43 25.23
C GLY A 612 10.20 7.36 26.12
N VAL A 613 10.50 6.09 25.87
CA VAL A 613 9.97 4.95 26.64
C VAL A 613 10.69 4.82 27.98
N ASN A 614 9.95 4.72 29.09
CA ASN A 614 10.51 4.41 30.41
C ASN A 614 9.75 3.27 31.10
N ILE A 615 10.33 2.07 31.06
CA ILE A 615 9.77 0.86 31.68
C ILE A 615 10.62 0.49 32.90
N ASP A 616 9.98 0.37 34.07
CA ASP A 616 10.62 -0.12 35.30
C ASP A 616 9.79 -1.24 35.94
N VAL A 617 10.29 -2.46 35.80
CA VAL A 617 9.72 -3.69 36.41
C VAL A 617 10.70 -4.32 37.40
N ASN A 618 11.62 -3.54 37.98
CA ASN A 618 12.69 -4.05 38.84
C ASN A 618 12.23 -4.81 40.09
N SER A 619 10.98 -4.58 40.51
CA SER A 619 10.36 -5.22 41.67
C SER A 619 9.76 -6.60 41.34
N GLN A 620 9.72 -7.00 40.07
CA GLN A 620 9.07 -8.21 39.57
C GLN A 620 10.11 -9.22 39.07
N SER A 621 10.29 -10.34 39.78
CA SER A 621 11.24 -11.38 39.34
C SER A 621 10.88 -11.91 37.95
N TYR A 622 11.89 -12.12 37.09
CA TYR A 622 11.77 -12.61 35.71
C TYR A 622 10.99 -11.69 34.74
N ALA A 623 10.55 -10.51 35.17
CA ALA A 623 9.93 -9.55 34.27
C ALA A 623 11.03 -8.83 33.47
N CYS A 624 11.02 -9.03 32.15
CA CYS A 624 11.88 -8.31 31.23
C CYS A 624 11.13 -7.09 30.69
N ALA A 625 11.73 -5.90 30.79
CA ALA A 625 11.12 -4.66 30.32
C ALA A 625 10.80 -4.71 28.82
N PHE A 626 11.73 -5.23 28.02
CA PHE A 626 11.56 -5.49 26.59
C PHE A 626 12.22 -6.82 26.23
N SER A 627 11.44 -7.79 25.76
CA SER A 627 11.91 -9.13 25.42
C SER A 627 11.67 -9.47 23.96
N ILE A 628 12.60 -10.19 23.35
CA ILE A 628 12.44 -10.80 22.03
C ILE A 628 12.33 -12.32 22.21
N GLN A 629 11.33 -12.94 21.58
CA GLN A 629 11.08 -14.36 21.73
C GLN A 629 12.20 -15.19 21.05
N ALA A 630 12.84 -16.04 21.85
CA ALA A 630 13.78 -17.05 21.35
C ALA A 630 13.09 -18.06 20.44
N GLY A 631 13.81 -18.55 19.44
CA GLY A 631 13.41 -19.73 18.68
C GLY A 631 14.04 -21.02 19.18
N THR A 632 13.87 -22.10 18.42
CA THR A 632 14.41 -23.44 18.76
C THR A 632 15.88 -23.65 18.37
N GLY A 633 16.53 -22.61 17.81
CA GLY A 633 17.94 -22.55 17.42
C GLY A 633 18.38 -21.15 16.95
N ALA A 634 19.66 -20.98 16.61
CA ALA A 634 20.20 -19.70 16.11
C ALA A 634 19.45 -19.21 14.86
N GLY A 635 19.05 -17.93 14.85
CA GLY A 635 18.32 -17.32 13.73
C GLY A 635 16.89 -17.85 13.53
N THR A 636 16.32 -18.55 14.52
CA THR A 636 14.96 -19.10 14.44
C THR A 636 13.95 -18.33 15.30
N GLY A 637 14.37 -17.34 16.09
CA GLY A 637 13.48 -16.50 16.90
C GLY A 637 12.91 -15.31 16.15
N ALA A 638 12.32 -14.38 16.89
CA ALA A 638 11.92 -13.09 16.34
C ALA A 638 13.14 -12.23 15.97
N ASP A 639 13.00 -11.45 14.90
CA ASP A 639 14.01 -10.53 14.38
C ASP A 639 13.46 -9.10 14.39
N VAL A 640 14.19 -8.17 15.01
CA VAL A 640 13.69 -6.84 15.38
C VAL A 640 14.67 -5.76 14.96
N ASN A 641 14.16 -4.77 14.22
CA ASN A 641 14.86 -3.50 14.01
C ASN A 641 14.38 -2.48 15.05
N LEU A 642 15.20 -2.20 16.05
CA LEU A 642 14.91 -1.28 17.15
C LEU A 642 15.47 0.11 16.84
N MET A 643 14.60 1.03 16.43
CA MET A 643 14.95 2.42 16.16
C MET A 643 14.87 3.25 17.44
N LEU A 644 15.91 4.03 17.73
CA LEU A 644 15.96 4.88 18.91
C LEU A 644 15.65 6.34 18.57
N SER A 645 14.71 6.91 19.32
CA SER A 645 14.39 8.34 19.35
C SER A 645 14.25 8.80 20.80
N GLY A 646 14.69 10.03 21.11
CA GLY A 646 14.65 10.55 22.48
C GLY A 646 15.44 9.68 23.48
N GLY A 647 15.12 9.80 24.77
CA GLY A 647 15.76 9.02 25.84
C GLY A 647 14.90 7.85 26.29
N ASN A 648 15.39 6.63 26.13
CA ASN A 648 14.68 5.40 26.47
C ASN A 648 15.36 4.67 27.63
N THR A 649 14.59 4.16 28.59
CA THR A 649 15.08 3.40 29.75
C THR A 649 14.31 2.10 29.89
N LEU A 650 15.04 0.98 29.93
CA LEU A 650 14.51 -0.36 30.11
C LEU A 650 15.13 -0.98 31.36
N LYS A 651 14.36 -1.11 32.44
CA LYS A 651 14.83 -1.65 33.71
C LYS A 651 14.03 -2.87 34.11
N SER A 652 14.68 -4.02 34.00
CA SER A 652 14.08 -5.32 34.25
C SER A 652 14.16 -5.72 35.72
N GLY A 653 13.37 -6.73 36.11
CA GLY A 653 13.48 -7.35 37.43
C GLY A 653 14.40 -8.56 37.45
N SER A 654 14.67 -9.08 38.65
CA SER A 654 15.71 -10.08 38.91
C SER A 654 15.75 -11.20 37.87
N PHE A 655 16.96 -11.57 37.43
CA PHE A 655 17.24 -12.62 36.45
C PHE A 655 16.87 -12.32 34.99
N ALA A 656 16.29 -11.16 34.68
CA ALA A 656 15.99 -10.73 33.32
C ALA A 656 16.93 -9.59 32.85
N ALA A 657 17.31 -9.63 31.58
CA ALA A 657 18.10 -8.58 30.97
C ALA A 657 17.27 -7.31 30.76
N GLY A 658 17.92 -6.14 30.70
CA GLY A 658 17.23 -4.86 30.44
C GLY A 658 16.52 -4.89 29.09
N LEU A 659 17.27 -5.24 28.04
CA LEU A 659 16.75 -5.68 26.75
C LEU A 659 17.07 -7.17 26.58
N GLY A 660 16.04 -8.01 26.61
CA GLY A 660 16.15 -9.45 26.50
C GLY A 660 16.37 -9.92 25.06
N VAL A 661 17.59 -10.35 24.76
CA VAL A 661 17.99 -10.99 23.50
C VAL A 661 18.56 -12.36 23.84
N PRO A 662 17.72 -13.38 24.10
CA PRO A 662 18.16 -14.74 24.37
C PRO A 662 18.73 -15.43 23.12
N GLU A 663 19.48 -16.51 23.32
CA GLU A 663 19.93 -17.40 22.24
C GLU A 663 18.78 -17.75 21.27
N GLY A 664 19.03 -17.59 19.98
CA GLY A 664 18.04 -17.80 18.92
C GLY A 664 17.26 -16.56 18.50
N ALA A 665 17.26 -15.47 19.29
CA ALA A 665 16.70 -14.17 18.91
C ALA A 665 17.77 -13.23 18.36
N SER A 666 17.35 -12.25 17.54
CA SER A 666 18.21 -11.20 17.01
C SER A 666 17.62 -9.81 17.19
N VAL A 667 18.49 -8.81 17.38
CA VAL A 667 18.13 -7.40 17.34
C VAL A 667 19.17 -6.60 16.56
N THR A 668 18.68 -5.69 15.72
CA THR A 668 19.46 -4.60 15.14
C THR A 668 19.02 -3.30 15.82
N ILE A 669 19.96 -2.55 16.39
CA ILE A 669 19.71 -1.27 17.07
C ILE A 669 20.27 -0.16 16.20
N ASP A 670 19.44 0.83 15.90
CA ASP A 670 19.79 1.97 15.05
C ASP A 670 19.14 3.27 15.58
N SER A 671 19.56 4.43 15.09
CA SER A 671 19.11 5.74 15.57
C SER A 671 19.08 6.77 14.44
N VAL A 672 17.95 7.46 14.26
CA VAL A 672 17.83 8.51 13.22
C VAL A 672 17.23 9.79 13.84
N PRO A 673 18.03 10.87 14.00
CA PRO A 673 19.50 10.93 13.91
C PRO A 673 20.18 10.17 15.05
N ASP A 674 21.50 9.96 15.02
CA ASP A 674 22.36 9.25 16.01
C ASP A 674 22.35 9.78 17.47
N THR A 675 21.32 10.53 17.84
CA THR A 675 21.08 11.11 19.16
C THR A 675 20.12 10.31 20.04
N GLY A 676 19.43 9.31 19.47
CA GLY A 676 18.54 8.42 20.22
C GLY A 676 19.33 7.65 21.28
N ARG A 677 18.80 7.57 22.49
CA ARG A 677 19.47 6.95 23.63
C ARG A 677 18.68 5.74 24.15
N LEU A 678 19.39 4.68 24.51
CA LEU A 678 18.88 3.53 25.22
C LEU A 678 19.73 3.23 26.46
N THR A 679 19.12 3.29 27.63
CA THR A 679 19.68 2.77 28.88
C THR A 679 19.01 1.43 29.19
N ALA A 680 19.71 0.32 28.97
CA ALA A 680 19.21 -1.03 29.24
C ALA A 680 19.88 -1.58 30.50
N THR A 681 19.10 -1.71 31.59
CA THR A 681 19.60 -2.16 32.88
C THR A 681 19.05 -3.55 33.20
N GLY A 682 19.92 -4.55 33.14
CA GLY A 682 19.68 -5.89 33.65
C GLY A 682 19.57 -5.87 35.17
N ALA A 683 18.89 -6.86 35.72
CA ALA A 683 18.85 -7.09 37.16
C ALA A 683 19.85 -8.19 37.58
N ASP A 684 19.72 -8.68 38.81
CA ASP A 684 20.63 -9.68 39.39
C ASP A 684 20.92 -10.85 38.43
N ALA A 685 22.22 -11.11 38.21
CA ALA A 685 22.77 -12.17 37.36
C ALA A 685 22.38 -12.13 35.86
N ALA A 686 21.79 -11.04 35.36
CA ALA A 686 21.39 -10.89 33.96
C ALA A 686 22.17 -9.77 33.25
N ALA A 687 22.18 -9.84 31.91
CA ALA A 687 22.88 -8.85 31.10
C ALA A 687 22.15 -7.50 31.01
N GLY A 688 22.85 -6.42 30.68
CA GLY A 688 22.18 -5.17 30.28
C GLY A 688 21.35 -5.36 29.01
N ILE A 689 22.01 -5.83 27.95
CA ILE A 689 21.42 -6.27 26.68
C ILE A 689 21.86 -7.71 26.43
N GLY A 690 20.92 -8.64 26.23
CA GLY A 690 21.24 -10.03 25.93
C GLY A 690 20.51 -11.04 26.81
N GLY A 691 21.25 -12.00 27.36
CA GLY A 691 20.72 -13.14 28.09
C GLY A 691 20.28 -12.84 29.53
N GLY A 692 19.23 -13.53 29.98
CA GLY A 692 18.88 -13.65 31.40
C GLY A 692 19.83 -14.57 32.17
N ASN A 693 19.61 -14.75 33.47
CA ASN A 693 20.42 -15.64 34.31
C ASN A 693 20.47 -17.08 33.75
N ASN A 694 21.67 -17.66 33.63
CA ASN A 694 21.94 -18.97 33.00
C ASN A 694 21.50 -19.08 31.53
N LYS A 695 21.38 -17.95 30.82
CA LYS A 695 21.02 -17.91 29.41
C LYS A 695 22.10 -17.19 28.63
N ALA A 696 22.49 -17.78 27.49
CA ALA A 696 23.35 -17.13 26.53
C ALA A 696 22.63 -15.93 25.87
N GLY A 697 23.42 -14.94 25.45
CA GLY A 697 22.97 -13.88 24.56
C GLY A 697 22.69 -14.41 23.16
N GLY A 698 21.73 -13.80 22.47
CA GLY A 698 21.47 -13.99 21.05
C GLY A 698 22.35 -13.10 20.19
N THR A 699 21.86 -12.76 19.00
CA THR A 699 22.59 -11.88 18.07
C THR A 699 22.23 -10.42 18.32
N VAL A 700 23.22 -9.58 18.57
CA VAL A 700 23.05 -8.14 18.83
C VAL A 700 23.88 -7.35 17.83
N THR A 701 23.23 -6.56 16.97
CA THR A 701 23.88 -5.64 16.05
C THR A 701 23.57 -4.19 16.46
N ILE A 702 24.59 -3.35 16.60
CA ILE A 702 24.43 -1.92 16.91
C ILE A 702 25.02 -1.11 15.75
N ASN A 703 24.16 -0.40 15.03
CA ASN A 703 24.57 0.48 13.93
C ASN A 703 24.79 1.92 14.37
N GLY A 704 24.04 2.39 15.38
CA GLY A 704 24.06 3.79 15.80
C GLY A 704 23.40 4.06 17.16
N GLY A 705 23.33 5.34 17.52
CA GLY A 705 22.75 5.82 18.79
C GLY A 705 23.67 5.80 20.01
N ILE A 706 23.12 6.18 21.16
CA ILE A 706 23.81 6.22 22.46
C ILE A 706 23.28 5.08 23.34
N ILE A 707 24.10 4.07 23.60
CA ILE A 707 23.69 2.84 24.30
C ILE A 707 24.43 2.74 25.63
N ASP A 708 23.70 2.65 26.72
CA ASP A 708 24.22 2.32 28.05
C ASP A 708 23.64 0.97 28.50
N ALA A 709 24.41 -0.09 28.33
CA ALA A 709 24.05 -1.46 28.69
C ALA A 709 24.70 -1.83 30.02
N ILE A 710 23.88 -1.99 31.07
CA ILE A 710 24.34 -2.08 32.46
C ILE A 710 23.82 -3.36 33.10
N ALA A 711 24.72 -4.23 33.55
CA ALA A 711 24.38 -5.33 34.45
C ALA A 711 24.52 -4.88 35.91
N VAL A 712 23.67 -5.42 36.78
CA VAL A 712 23.75 -5.19 38.23
C VAL A 712 23.68 -6.52 38.98
N SER A 713 24.35 -6.62 40.12
CA SER A 713 24.30 -7.79 41.00
C SER A 713 23.83 -7.39 42.39
N ARG A 714 23.01 -8.25 43.03
CA ARG A 714 22.59 -8.13 44.43
C ARG A 714 23.07 -9.37 45.17
N GLN A 715 24.14 -9.24 45.96
CA GLN A 715 24.63 -10.24 46.93
C GLN A 715 25.35 -11.48 46.35
N GLY A 716 26.65 -11.37 46.05
CA GLY A 716 27.58 -12.52 45.97
C GLY A 716 27.31 -13.58 44.89
N THR A 717 26.26 -13.42 44.09
CA THR A 717 25.90 -14.22 42.92
C THR A 717 26.65 -13.68 41.70
N GLY A 718 27.24 -14.56 40.89
CA GLY A 718 27.96 -14.15 39.68
C GLY A 718 27.10 -13.24 38.78
N GLY A 719 27.72 -12.24 38.16
CA GLY A 719 27.00 -11.24 37.38
C GLY A 719 26.80 -11.61 35.91
N GLY A 720 25.95 -10.82 35.22
CA GLY A 720 25.81 -10.83 33.77
C GLY A 720 26.70 -9.77 33.11
N ALA A 721 26.88 -9.90 31.80
CA ALA A 721 27.65 -8.94 30.99
C ALA A 721 26.89 -7.63 30.76
N GLY A 722 27.59 -6.55 30.43
CA GLY A 722 26.92 -5.33 29.94
C GLY A 722 26.11 -5.63 28.69
N ILE A 723 26.78 -6.14 27.65
CA ILE A 723 26.17 -6.70 26.44
C ILE A 723 26.62 -8.16 26.29
N GLY A 724 25.68 -9.10 26.25
CA GLY A 724 25.95 -10.51 25.99
C GLY A 724 25.22 -11.46 26.95
N GLY A 725 25.97 -12.34 27.63
CA GLY A 725 25.40 -13.41 28.43
C GLY A 725 24.99 -12.99 29.84
N GLY A 726 23.94 -13.62 30.39
CA GLY A 726 23.72 -13.61 31.84
C GLY A 726 24.75 -14.50 32.55
N ALA A 727 24.70 -14.59 33.88
CA ALA A 727 25.61 -15.45 34.63
C ALA A 727 25.56 -16.91 34.11
N SER A 728 26.71 -17.54 33.90
CA SER A 728 26.90 -18.84 33.24
C SER A 728 26.40 -18.94 31.79
N GLY A 729 26.02 -17.81 31.17
CA GLY A 729 25.62 -17.70 29.77
C GLY A 729 26.75 -17.18 28.89
N ALA A 730 26.86 -17.71 27.67
CA ALA A 730 27.78 -17.21 26.66
C ALA A 730 27.35 -15.83 26.11
N GLY A 731 28.30 -15.06 25.58
CA GLY A 731 28.05 -13.71 25.06
C GLY A 731 27.13 -13.61 23.85
N GLY A 732 27.00 -14.69 23.05
CA GLY A 732 26.30 -14.63 21.77
C GLY A 732 27.15 -13.99 20.66
N ASP A 733 26.48 -13.55 19.59
CA ASP A 733 27.13 -12.88 18.45
C ASP A 733 26.86 -11.38 18.55
N ILE A 734 27.91 -10.59 18.80
CA ILE A 734 27.80 -9.15 19.04
C ILE A 734 28.55 -8.40 17.94
N THR A 735 27.85 -7.52 17.22
CA THR A 735 28.43 -6.66 16.18
C THR A 735 28.16 -5.19 16.49
N ILE A 736 29.20 -4.36 16.51
CA ILE A 736 29.10 -2.91 16.67
C ILE A 736 29.67 -2.25 15.42
N ASN A 737 28.81 -1.63 14.62
CA ASN A 737 29.19 -0.92 13.40
C ASN A 737 29.38 0.59 13.63
N GLY A 738 28.75 1.15 14.67
CA GLY A 738 28.77 2.58 14.96
C GLY A 738 28.11 2.94 16.30
N GLY A 739 27.92 4.24 16.55
CA GLY A 739 27.30 4.77 17.77
C GLY A 739 28.25 4.92 18.96
N LYS A 740 27.70 5.39 20.09
CA LYS A 740 28.40 5.49 21.38
C LYS A 740 27.88 4.40 22.32
N VAL A 741 28.69 3.40 22.58
CA VAL A 741 28.30 2.21 23.35
C VAL A 741 29.08 2.13 24.65
N THR A 742 28.38 2.18 25.78
CA THR A 742 28.92 1.89 27.11
C THR A 742 28.35 0.56 27.58
N ALA A 743 29.20 -0.44 27.77
CA ALA A 743 28.81 -1.76 28.27
C ALA A 743 29.50 -2.03 29.61
N ALA A 744 28.71 -2.13 30.68
CA ALA A 744 29.20 -2.33 32.03
C ALA A 744 28.73 -3.68 32.59
N GLY A 745 29.65 -4.63 32.68
CA GLY A 745 29.47 -5.89 33.39
C GLY A 745 29.56 -5.71 34.90
N CYS A 746 29.20 -6.74 35.65
CA CYS A 746 29.29 -6.74 37.10
C CYS A 746 29.71 -8.11 37.66
N ASN A 747 30.25 -8.13 38.88
CA ASN A 747 30.61 -9.31 39.66
C ASN A 747 31.22 -10.44 38.82
N SER A 748 32.44 -10.23 38.36
CA SER A 748 33.25 -11.19 37.59
C SER A 748 32.77 -11.46 36.14
N ALA A 749 31.85 -10.65 35.61
CA ALA A 749 31.38 -10.75 34.22
C ALA A 749 32.05 -9.74 33.29
N ALA A 750 32.02 -10.02 31.98
CA ALA A 750 32.62 -9.16 30.99
C ALA A 750 31.81 -7.86 30.75
N GLY A 751 32.46 -6.81 30.25
CA GLY A 751 31.75 -5.64 29.73
C GLY A 751 30.93 -6.00 28.50
N ILE A 752 31.60 -6.55 27.49
CA ILE A 752 31.00 -7.12 26.27
C ILE A 752 31.43 -8.58 26.18
N GLY A 753 30.48 -9.51 26.13
CA GLY A 753 30.74 -10.95 25.98
C GLY A 753 30.09 -11.78 27.09
N GLY A 754 30.87 -12.65 27.73
CA GLY A 754 30.37 -13.67 28.65
C GLY A 754 29.97 -13.15 30.03
N GLY A 755 28.93 -13.75 30.62
CA GLY A 755 28.66 -13.61 32.05
C GLY A 755 29.72 -14.32 32.91
N TYR A 756 29.61 -14.25 34.24
CA TYR A 756 30.45 -15.05 35.14
C TYR A 756 30.38 -16.54 34.75
N ARG A 757 31.52 -17.21 34.53
CA ARG A 757 31.60 -18.59 33.99
C ARG A 757 30.91 -18.80 32.63
N GLY A 758 30.80 -17.74 31.82
CA GLY A 758 30.32 -17.79 30.44
C GLY A 758 31.45 -17.59 29.44
N ALA A 759 31.32 -18.22 28.27
CA ALA A 759 32.18 -17.96 27.11
C ALA A 759 31.99 -16.52 26.59
N GLY A 760 33.02 -15.94 25.98
CA GLY A 760 32.99 -14.59 25.44
C GLY A 760 32.04 -14.43 24.25
N GLY A 761 31.89 -15.47 23.43
CA GLY A 761 31.12 -15.39 22.18
C GLY A 761 31.90 -14.67 21.07
N ALA A 762 31.27 -14.45 19.92
CA ALA A 762 31.89 -13.71 18.84
C ALA A 762 31.62 -12.21 19.01
N VAL A 763 32.67 -11.39 19.08
CA VAL A 763 32.56 -9.93 19.16
C VAL A 763 33.23 -9.29 17.96
N THR A 764 32.49 -8.51 17.18
CA THR A 764 32.99 -7.77 16.02
C THR A 764 32.75 -6.27 16.23
N ILE A 765 33.80 -5.46 16.14
CA ILE A 765 33.71 -4.00 16.21
C ILE A 765 34.27 -3.43 14.91
N ASN A 766 33.41 -2.82 14.11
CA ASN A 766 33.75 -2.19 12.84
C ASN A 766 33.84 -0.66 12.93
N GLY A 767 33.28 -0.06 13.98
CA GLY A 767 33.21 1.38 14.19
C GLY A 767 32.62 1.74 15.56
N GLY A 768 32.35 3.02 15.78
CA GLY A 768 31.80 3.59 17.00
C GLY A 768 32.80 3.93 18.10
N SER A 769 32.30 4.61 19.13
CA SER A 769 32.98 4.85 20.40
C SER A 769 32.52 3.82 21.42
N VAL A 770 33.34 2.80 21.68
CA VAL A 770 33.00 1.66 22.54
C VAL A 770 33.77 1.73 23.86
N VAL A 771 33.05 1.72 24.98
CA VAL A 771 33.60 1.62 26.32
C VAL A 771 33.06 0.35 26.97
N ALA A 772 33.92 -0.65 27.11
CA ALA A 772 33.58 -1.94 27.70
C ALA A 772 34.29 -2.08 29.05
N LYS A 773 33.51 -2.16 30.13
CA LYS A 773 34.01 -2.28 31.50
C LYS A 773 33.50 -3.56 32.13
N GLY A 774 34.38 -4.53 32.33
CA GLY A 774 34.08 -5.76 33.05
C GLY A 774 34.61 -5.72 34.48
N ASP A 775 33.93 -6.42 35.37
CA ASP A 775 34.57 -6.92 36.60
C ASP A 775 35.36 -8.22 36.28
N GLY A 776 34.98 -8.93 35.20
CA GLY A 776 35.81 -9.87 34.46
C GLY A 776 36.54 -9.15 33.31
N ALA A 777 36.62 -9.74 32.11
CA ALA A 777 37.29 -9.07 30.99
C ALA A 777 36.53 -7.80 30.53
N GLY A 778 37.23 -6.79 30.01
CA GLY A 778 36.54 -5.66 29.37
C GLY A 778 35.70 -6.14 28.18
N ILE A 779 36.35 -6.81 27.23
CA ILE A 779 35.73 -7.55 26.12
C ILE A 779 36.22 -8.99 26.19
N GLY A 780 35.31 -9.97 26.13
CA GLY A 780 35.65 -11.39 26.13
C GLY A 780 34.93 -12.17 27.21
N THR A 781 35.67 -12.99 27.96
CA THR A 781 35.10 -13.97 28.90
C THR A 781 34.87 -13.42 30.31
N GLY A 782 33.89 -13.99 31.03
CA GLY A 782 33.81 -13.82 32.48
C GLY A 782 34.80 -14.72 33.24
N ASP A 783 34.95 -14.52 34.53
CA ASP A 783 35.91 -15.27 35.35
C ASP A 783 35.55 -16.75 35.50
N GLN A 784 36.56 -17.57 35.82
CA GLN A 784 36.45 -19.00 36.14
C GLN A 784 35.75 -19.84 35.05
N TYR A 785 35.75 -19.38 33.79
CA TYR A 785 35.34 -20.22 32.68
C TYR A 785 36.39 -21.30 32.41
N THR A 786 35.98 -22.56 32.41
CA THR A 786 36.89 -23.73 32.40
C THR A 786 36.90 -24.50 31.08
N SER A 787 36.07 -24.11 30.12
CA SER A 787 36.02 -24.70 28.79
C SER A 787 37.06 -24.05 27.86
N SER A 788 37.38 -24.70 26.73
CA SER A 788 38.30 -24.17 25.71
C SER A 788 37.63 -23.28 24.66
N ASP A 789 36.31 -23.09 24.75
CA ASP A 789 35.53 -22.29 23.80
C ASP A 789 35.37 -20.86 24.32
N PHE A 790 36.38 -20.03 24.06
CA PHE A 790 36.44 -18.67 24.59
C PHE A 790 35.69 -17.65 23.72
N GLY A 791 35.56 -17.93 22.42
CA GLY A 791 35.07 -16.99 21.41
C GLY A 791 36.18 -16.35 20.57
N THR A 792 35.82 -15.35 19.78
CA THR A 792 36.75 -14.59 18.94
C THR A 792 36.41 -13.10 18.99
N VAL A 793 37.41 -12.25 19.12
CA VAL A 793 37.25 -10.79 19.07
C VAL A 793 37.89 -10.25 17.80
N THR A 794 37.11 -9.59 16.96
CA THR A 794 37.58 -8.91 15.75
C THR A 794 37.33 -7.42 15.84
N ILE A 795 38.38 -6.60 15.68
CA ILE A 795 38.29 -5.14 15.67
C ILE A 795 38.87 -4.65 14.35
N SER A 796 38.07 -3.93 13.57
CA SER A 796 38.45 -3.35 12.28
C SER A 796 38.32 -1.83 12.23
N GLY A 797 37.73 -1.21 13.26
CA GLY A 797 37.57 0.23 13.40
C GLY A 797 37.13 0.63 14.81
N GLY A 798 36.86 1.91 14.99
CA GLY A 798 36.32 2.50 16.22
C GLY A 798 37.38 2.97 17.22
N THR A 799 36.89 3.71 18.22
CA THR A 799 37.62 4.11 19.43
C THR A 799 37.17 3.18 20.56
N VAL A 800 38.00 2.22 20.93
CA VAL A 800 37.64 1.14 21.87
C VAL A 800 38.45 1.25 23.17
N THR A 801 37.76 1.47 24.28
CA THR A 801 38.34 1.36 25.63
C THR A 801 37.80 0.11 26.30
N ALA A 802 38.67 -0.86 26.56
CA ALA A 802 38.31 -2.14 27.17
C ALA A 802 39.06 -2.30 28.50
N THR A 803 38.33 -2.26 29.61
CA THR A 803 38.90 -2.31 30.96
C THR A 803 38.39 -3.56 31.68
N GLY A 804 39.33 -4.45 32.01
CA GLY A 804 39.06 -5.60 32.86
C GLY A 804 39.07 -5.25 34.34
N GLY A 805 38.50 -6.13 35.16
CA GLY A 805 38.58 -6.04 36.62
C GLY A 805 39.97 -6.38 37.17
N ASP A 806 40.09 -6.40 38.50
CA ASP A 806 41.37 -6.46 39.24
C ASP A 806 42.32 -7.62 38.87
N SER A 807 41.84 -8.69 38.23
CA SER A 807 42.65 -9.83 37.81
C SER A 807 42.27 -10.39 36.43
N ALA A 808 41.60 -9.56 35.63
CA ALA A 808 41.09 -9.93 34.30
C ALA A 808 41.74 -9.06 33.21
N ALA A 809 41.75 -9.57 31.98
CA ALA A 809 42.30 -8.86 30.84
C ALA A 809 41.40 -7.70 30.39
N GLY A 810 41.98 -6.71 29.72
CA GLY A 810 41.20 -5.70 29.02
C GLY A 810 40.39 -6.33 27.89
N ILE A 811 41.06 -7.13 27.05
CA ILE A 811 40.44 -7.97 26.00
C ILE A 811 40.93 -9.40 26.17
N GLY A 812 40.02 -10.37 26.33
CA GLY A 812 40.34 -11.79 26.42
C GLY A 812 39.80 -12.49 27.68
N GLY A 813 40.71 -13.05 28.47
CA GLY A 813 40.43 -13.92 29.61
C GLY A 813 40.06 -13.17 30.90
N GLY A 814 39.00 -13.62 31.57
CA GLY A 814 38.76 -13.32 32.98
C GLY A 814 39.77 -13.99 33.93
N TYR A 815 39.60 -13.81 35.24
CA TYR A 815 40.41 -14.49 36.26
C TYR A 815 40.36 -16.01 36.10
N GLN A 816 41.55 -16.65 36.08
CA GLN A 816 41.72 -18.09 35.80
C GLN A 816 41.26 -18.55 34.41
N VAL A 817 41.12 -17.64 33.46
CA VAL A 817 40.74 -17.94 32.07
C VAL A 817 41.89 -17.57 31.14
N SER A 818 42.12 -18.41 30.13
CA SER A 818 43.13 -18.16 29.10
C SER A 818 42.65 -17.05 28.15
N GLY A 819 43.58 -16.43 27.42
CA GLY A 819 43.25 -15.49 26.38
C GLY A 819 42.59 -16.17 25.19
N GLU A 820 41.73 -15.42 24.49
CA GLU A 820 41.04 -15.86 23.28
C GLU A 820 41.77 -15.43 22.00
N ASP A 821 41.20 -15.77 20.84
CA ASP A 821 41.72 -15.30 19.57
C ASP A 821 41.26 -13.85 19.30
N VAL A 822 42.23 -12.94 19.26
CA VAL A 822 42.00 -11.51 19.01
C VAL A 822 42.59 -11.11 17.66
N LYS A 823 41.75 -10.57 16.80
CA LYS A 823 42.09 -10.10 15.47
C LYS A 823 41.90 -8.59 15.37
N ILE A 824 42.97 -7.83 15.10
CA ILE A 824 42.92 -6.37 14.98
C ILE A 824 43.44 -5.96 13.60
N THR A 825 42.58 -5.27 12.85
CA THR A 825 42.87 -4.75 11.50
C THR A 825 42.68 -3.24 11.39
N GLY A 826 42.18 -2.60 12.45
CA GLY A 826 41.91 -1.18 12.49
C GLY A 826 41.46 -0.76 13.89
N GLY A 827 41.18 0.54 14.06
CA GLY A 827 40.74 1.12 15.32
C GLY A 827 41.87 1.69 16.19
N SER A 828 41.50 2.53 17.16
CA SER A 828 42.33 2.92 18.30
C SER A 828 41.83 2.17 19.53
N ILE A 829 42.66 1.29 20.10
CA ILE A 829 42.23 0.35 21.16
C ILE A 829 43.07 0.50 22.43
N ALA A 830 42.47 1.07 23.48
CA ALA A 830 43.03 1.11 24.82
C ALA A 830 42.51 -0.08 25.64
N ALA A 831 43.31 -1.14 25.71
CA ALA A 831 43.01 -2.30 26.55
C ALA A 831 43.77 -2.21 27.88
N MET A 832 43.07 -2.41 29.00
CA MET A 832 43.60 -2.26 30.35
C MET A 832 43.27 -3.50 31.18
N GLY A 833 44.28 -4.32 31.48
CA GLY A 833 44.15 -5.47 32.36
C GLY A 833 44.39 -5.12 33.83
N GLY A 834 43.84 -5.93 34.73
CA GLY A 834 44.07 -5.84 36.16
C GLY A 834 45.44 -6.37 36.61
N SER A 835 45.64 -6.41 37.92
CA SER A 835 46.85 -6.91 38.56
C SER A 835 47.12 -8.38 38.19
N GLY A 836 48.25 -8.64 37.54
CA GLY A 836 48.68 -9.98 37.13
C GLY A 836 48.03 -10.51 35.84
N ALA A 837 47.15 -9.72 35.20
CA ALA A 837 46.55 -10.03 33.92
C ALA A 837 47.24 -9.28 32.77
N GLU A 838 47.02 -9.73 31.54
CA GLU A 838 47.47 -9.03 30.34
C GLU A 838 46.47 -7.96 29.89
N ALA A 839 46.94 -6.93 29.19
CA ALA A 839 46.05 -5.95 28.57
C ALA A 839 45.16 -6.62 27.49
N ILE A 840 45.77 -7.41 26.61
CA ILE A 840 45.11 -8.30 25.67
C ILE A 840 45.70 -9.70 25.84
N GLY A 841 44.86 -10.67 26.20
CA GLY A 841 45.27 -12.05 26.42
C GLY A 841 44.60 -12.64 27.66
N HIS A 842 45.37 -13.23 28.57
CA HIS A 842 44.81 -13.97 29.70
C HIS A 842 44.62 -13.14 30.98
N GLY A 843 43.66 -13.55 31.82
CA GLY A 843 43.57 -13.09 33.19
C GLY A 843 44.55 -13.84 34.10
N THR A 844 44.67 -13.40 35.35
CA THR A 844 45.62 -13.98 36.31
C THR A 844 45.40 -15.49 36.46
N ASN A 845 46.48 -16.28 36.41
CA ASN A 845 46.49 -17.75 36.40
C ASN A 845 45.86 -18.42 35.16
N GLY A 846 45.59 -17.68 34.09
CA GLY A 846 45.27 -18.26 32.78
C GLY A 846 46.45 -19.05 32.21
N SER A 847 46.16 -20.09 31.42
CA SER A 847 47.18 -21.03 30.96
C SER A 847 47.95 -20.58 29.71
N GLY A 848 47.43 -19.59 28.97
CA GLY A 848 48.09 -18.99 27.81
C GLY A 848 47.38 -17.74 27.31
N SER A 849 48.12 -16.86 26.64
CA SER A 849 47.70 -15.52 26.20
C SER A 849 46.80 -15.47 24.95
N GLY A 850 46.43 -16.61 24.36
CA GLY A 850 45.72 -16.64 23.07
C GLY A 850 46.51 -16.02 21.91
N THR A 851 45.81 -15.70 20.82
CA THR A 851 46.42 -15.07 19.63
C THR A 851 46.10 -13.58 19.56
N LEU A 852 47.01 -12.81 18.98
CA LEU A 852 46.82 -11.38 18.72
C LEU A 852 47.38 -11.10 17.32
N THR A 853 46.51 -11.10 16.32
CA THR A 853 46.91 -11.11 14.91
C THR A 853 46.15 -10.10 14.04
N ASP A 854 46.63 -9.88 12.82
CA ASP A 854 45.96 -9.07 11.80
C ASP A 854 45.02 -9.89 10.90
N GLY A 855 44.53 -9.22 9.85
CA GLY A 855 43.75 -9.75 8.72
C GLY A 855 44.27 -11.07 8.15
N SER A 856 45.59 -11.17 8.08
CA SER A 856 46.39 -12.18 7.38
C SER A 856 47.00 -13.21 8.34
N GLY A 857 46.75 -13.08 9.65
CA GLY A 857 47.29 -13.96 10.69
C GLY A 857 48.71 -13.60 11.15
N ASN A 858 49.23 -12.41 10.83
CA ASN A 858 50.51 -11.95 11.36
C ASN A 858 50.32 -11.40 12.78
N ASP A 859 51.29 -11.65 13.68
CA ASP A 859 51.28 -11.05 15.01
C ASP A 859 51.31 -9.52 14.94
N VAL A 860 50.45 -8.88 15.74
CA VAL A 860 50.38 -7.41 15.88
C VAL A 860 50.71 -6.97 17.30
N TYR A 861 51.13 -5.72 17.43
CA TYR A 861 51.62 -5.19 18.69
C TYR A 861 51.24 -3.73 18.90
N LEU A 862 51.07 -3.33 20.17
CA LEU A 862 50.64 -1.99 20.53
C LEU A 862 51.68 -0.91 20.19
N ASN A 863 51.19 0.16 19.54
CA ASN A 863 51.89 1.41 19.27
C ASN A 863 51.03 2.57 19.77
N THR A 864 51.61 3.39 20.64
CA THR A 864 50.96 4.58 21.18
C THR A 864 51.48 5.82 20.47
N LEU A 865 50.63 6.47 19.69
CA LEU A 865 50.98 7.62 18.85
C LEU A 865 50.28 8.87 19.38
N THR A 866 51.03 9.86 19.85
CA THR A 866 50.49 11.17 20.22
C THR A 866 50.41 12.05 18.98
N VAL A 867 49.25 12.61 18.66
CA VAL A 867 49.05 13.53 17.54
C VAL A 867 49.30 14.97 18.02
N GLY A 868 50.26 15.66 17.40
CA GLY A 868 50.66 17.03 17.76
C GLY A 868 51.67 17.11 18.92
N GLU A 869 52.12 18.33 19.25
CA GLU A 869 53.04 18.57 20.38
C GLU A 869 52.29 18.34 21.70
N GLY A 870 52.51 17.17 22.32
CA GLY A 870 51.73 16.67 23.46
C GLY A 870 51.45 17.69 24.57
N GLY A 871 50.23 17.66 25.11
CA GLY A 871 49.75 18.57 26.16
C GLY A 871 48.42 19.27 25.85
N GLN A 872 47.87 19.08 24.65
CA GLN A 872 46.57 19.64 24.24
C GLN A 872 45.52 18.51 24.22
N SER A 873 44.45 18.64 25.02
CA SER A 873 43.30 17.72 25.02
C SER A 873 42.41 17.96 23.80
N MET A 874 42.90 17.64 22.60
CA MET A 874 42.09 17.68 21.38
C MET A 874 41.52 16.28 21.13
N GLU A 875 40.21 16.22 20.88
CA GLU A 875 39.57 15.04 20.29
C GLU A 875 39.73 15.16 18.77
N ILE A 876 40.73 14.47 18.23
CA ILE A 876 41.08 14.48 16.81
C ILE A 876 40.45 13.25 16.17
N ALA A 877 39.50 13.47 15.27
CA ALA A 877 38.96 12.41 14.41
C ALA A 877 39.95 12.15 13.27
N VAL A 878 40.26 10.87 13.04
CA VAL A 878 41.15 10.44 11.96
C VAL A 878 40.34 10.36 10.66
N GLU A 879 40.62 11.25 9.71
CA GLU A 879 39.81 11.40 8.49
C GLU A 879 40.24 10.48 7.33
N ASN A 880 41.48 9.98 7.34
CA ASN A 880 42.07 9.24 6.23
C ASN A 880 42.57 7.85 6.65
N GLU A 881 42.77 6.97 5.66
CA GLU A 881 43.39 5.65 5.86
C GLU A 881 44.85 5.77 6.32
N VAL A 882 45.21 5.01 7.35
CA VAL A 882 46.62 4.90 7.79
C VAL A 882 47.33 3.92 6.85
N THR A 883 48.27 4.43 6.06
CA THR A 883 49.05 3.62 5.12
C THR A 883 50.27 3.02 5.83
N ILE A 884 50.50 1.72 5.70
CA ILE A 884 51.69 1.04 6.23
C ILE A 884 52.31 0.24 5.08
N ASP A 885 53.51 0.67 4.66
CA ASP A 885 54.35 0.02 3.63
C ASP A 885 53.58 -0.46 2.38
N GLY A 886 52.73 0.40 1.82
CA GLY A 886 52.11 0.21 0.51
C GLY A 886 51.22 -1.03 0.29
N ALA A 887 50.84 -1.80 1.34
CA ALA A 887 50.16 -3.10 1.13
C ALA A 887 48.94 -3.43 2.01
N THR A 888 48.66 -2.75 3.12
CA THR A 888 47.42 -3.01 3.91
C THR A 888 46.84 -1.74 4.53
N ASN A 889 45.57 -1.46 4.25
CA ASN A 889 44.82 -0.36 4.87
C ASN A 889 44.46 -0.75 6.31
N TYR A 890 45.00 -0.03 7.30
CA TYR A 890 44.56 -0.16 8.69
C TYR A 890 43.25 0.62 8.85
N GLY A 891 42.18 -0.03 9.32
CA GLY A 891 40.85 0.57 9.35
C GLY A 891 40.73 1.74 10.32
N THR A 892 40.22 2.87 9.85
CA THR A 892 40.12 4.13 10.61
C THR A 892 38.70 4.64 10.81
N THR A 893 37.68 3.86 10.44
CA THR A 893 36.26 4.16 10.71
C THR A 893 36.06 4.53 12.17
N ASP A 894 35.45 5.69 12.45
CA ASP A 894 35.16 6.19 13.80
C ASP A 894 36.35 6.22 14.79
N VAL A 895 37.57 6.37 14.27
CA VAL A 895 38.78 6.49 15.12
C VAL A 895 38.97 7.94 15.56
N THR A 896 39.03 8.12 16.87
CA THR A 896 39.34 9.38 17.54
C THR A 896 40.49 9.21 18.52
N THR A 897 41.25 10.27 18.77
CA THR A 897 42.28 10.27 19.81
C THR A 897 41.69 10.15 21.21
N MET A 898 42.34 9.36 22.05
CA MET A 898 42.06 9.17 23.47
C MET A 898 43.04 9.97 24.34
N ASP A 899 42.78 10.11 25.64
CA ASP A 899 43.69 10.58 26.72
C ASP A 899 44.90 11.44 26.30
N GLY A 900 44.65 12.73 26.00
CA GLY A 900 45.70 13.69 25.66
C GLY A 900 46.25 13.55 24.23
N GLY A 901 45.38 13.19 23.27
CA GLY A 901 45.71 13.17 21.84
C GLY A 901 46.36 11.89 21.36
N LYS A 902 46.19 10.76 22.06
CA LYS A 902 46.83 9.47 21.77
C LYS A 902 45.96 8.55 20.90
N LEU A 903 46.59 7.84 19.99
CA LEU A 903 46.05 6.71 19.25
C LEU A 903 46.76 5.43 19.69
N TYR A 904 46.02 4.33 19.82
CA TYR A 904 46.53 3.02 20.25
C TYR A 904 46.37 2.00 19.11
N PHE A 905 47.34 1.93 18.20
CA PHE A 905 47.30 1.09 17.01
C PHE A 905 48.04 -0.24 17.20
N TYR A 906 47.44 -1.33 16.73
CA TYR A 906 48.06 -2.65 16.77
C TYR A 906 48.60 -3.02 15.40
N LEU A 907 49.91 -2.86 15.23
CA LEU A 907 50.57 -3.00 13.94
C LEU A 907 51.57 -4.16 13.95
N PRO A 908 51.79 -4.85 12.82
CA PRO A 908 52.80 -5.89 12.72
C PRO A 908 54.22 -5.34 12.87
N ASN A 909 55.18 -6.20 13.20
CA ASN A 909 56.59 -5.82 13.18
C ASN A 909 57.04 -5.47 11.76
N ASN A 910 57.83 -4.41 11.62
CA ASN A 910 58.39 -3.99 10.34
C ASN A 910 59.91 -3.76 10.43
N THR A 911 60.59 -4.03 9.33
CA THR A 911 62.05 -3.82 9.21
C THR A 911 62.39 -2.71 8.21
N THR A 912 61.38 -2.08 7.60
CA THR A 912 61.50 -1.15 6.45
C THR A 912 61.35 0.33 6.82
N ASN A 913 61.12 0.66 8.10
CA ASN A 913 60.91 2.03 8.60
C ASN A 913 59.82 2.83 7.85
N PRO A 914 58.58 2.30 7.70
CA PRO A 914 57.50 2.98 6.97
C PRO A 914 57.00 4.26 7.67
N GLU A 915 56.46 5.20 6.89
CA GLU A 915 55.79 6.39 7.41
C GLU A 915 54.37 6.05 7.91
N ILE A 916 54.03 6.50 9.12
CA ILE A 916 52.65 6.54 9.62
C ILE A 916 52.16 7.97 9.53
N ALA A 917 50.98 8.17 8.93
CA ALA A 917 50.36 9.48 8.77
C ALA A 917 48.89 9.46 9.22
N VAL A 918 48.45 10.55 9.84
CA VAL A 918 47.08 10.81 10.28
C VAL A 918 46.69 12.20 9.79
N THR A 919 45.55 12.32 9.10
CA THR A 919 45.04 13.61 8.65
C THR A 919 43.85 14.04 9.52
N HIS A 920 43.85 15.31 9.89
CA HIS A 920 42.74 15.97 10.57
C HIS A 920 42.69 17.44 10.14
N ASP A 921 41.49 17.96 9.83
CA ASP A 921 41.27 19.34 9.40
C ASP A 921 42.22 19.74 8.24
N GLY A 922 42.49 18.80 7.34
CA GLY A 922 43.41 18.98 6.20
C GLY A 922 44.90 19.02 6.56
N THR A 923 45.28 18.92 7.84
CA THR A 923 46.68 18.82 8.28
C THR A 923 47.08 17.36 8.45
N THR A 924 48.16 16.93 7.80
CA THR A 924 48.69 15.57 7.93
C THR A 924 49.83 15.53 8.95
N TYR A 925 49.61 14.81 10.05
CA TYR A 925 50.60 14.54 11.08
C TYR A 925 51.29 13.22 10.77
N SER A 926 52.61 13.20 10.62
CA SER A 926 53.32 11.97 10.24
C SER A 926 54.64 11.75 10.96
N ARG A 927 55.13 10.51 10.90
CA ARG A 927 56.47 10.09 11.35
C ARG A 927 56.84 8.73 10.76
N ASN A 928 58.13 8.52 10.48
CA ASN A 928 58.69 7.19 10.21
C ASN A 928 58.69 6.29 11.47
N TYR A 929 58.21 5.07 11.30
CA TYR A 929 57.98 4.09 12.34
C TYR A 929 58.83 2.84 12.10
N GLN A 930 59.67 2.48 13.08
CA GLN A 930 60.41 1.22 13.06
C GLN A 930 60.31 0.56 14.44
N ARG A 931 59.74 -0.65 14.47
CA ARG A 931 59.67 -1.47 15.69
C ARG A 931 60.65 -2.63 15.63
N ASN A 932 61.65 -2.61 16.52
CA ASN A 932 62.72 -3.61 16.59
C ASN A 932 62.52 -4.71 17.66
N SER A 933 61.30 -4.86 18.22
CA SER A 933 61.01 -5.87 19.26
C SER A 933 59.69 -6.60 19.04
N ALA A 934 59.74 -7.93 19.08
CA ALA A 934 58.61 -8.84 18.96
C ALA A 934 57.93 -9.20 20.31
N ALA A 935 58.28 -8.52 21.41
CA ALA A 935 57.66 -8.78 22.71
C ALA A 935 56.32 -8.04 22.85
N ARG A 936 55.24 -8.76 23.20
CA ARG A 936 53.89 -8.18 23.44
C ARG A 936 53.86 -7.11 24.54
N ALA A 937 54.70 -7.24 25.57
CA ALA A 937 54.79 -6.30 26.68
C ALA A 937 55.48 -4.97 26.35
N ASN A 938 56.19 -4.88 25.22
CA ASN A 938 56.89 -3.64 24.85
C ASN A 938 55.95 -2.75 24.02
N THR A 939 55.79 -1.50 24.45
CA THR A 939 55.05 -0.48 23.69
C THR A 939 56.02 0.42 22.95
N TYR A 940 55.76 0.64 21.66
CA TYR A 940 56.42 1.73 20.92
C TYR A 940 55.63 3.01 21.13
N THR A 941 56.31 4.09 21.53
CA THR A 941 55.71 5.40 21.73
C THR A 941 56.33 6.42 20.78
N ALA A 942 55.48 7.23 20.13
CA ALA A 942 55.94 8.30 19.25
C ALA A 942 54.96 9.47 19.17
N THR A 943 55.44 10.58 18.64
CA THR A 943 54.65 11.80 18.41
C THR A 943 54.56 12.10 16.92
N LEU A 944 53.36 12.10 16.35
CA LEU A 944 53.11 12.53 14.97
C LEU A 944 53.09 14.06 14.94
N LEU A 945 53.97 14.67 14.14
CA LEU A 945 54.11 16.11 14.04
C LEU A 945 53.49 16.61 12.73
N PRO A 946 52.93 17.82 12.69
CA PRO A 946 52.46 18.42 11.44
C PRO A 946 53.66 18.70 10.51
N PRO A 947 53.42 19.04 9.22
CA PRO A 947 54.49 19.34 8.28
C PRO A 947 55.41 20.46 8.81
N PRO A 948 56.72 20.42 8.51
CA PRO A 948 57.65 21.44 8.97
C PRO A 948 57.29 22.81 8.37
N THR A 949 57.36 23.86 9.18
CA THR A 949 57.22 25.26 8.71
C THR A 949 58.55 25.98 8.83
N TYR A 950 58.87 26.81 7.84
CA TYR A 950 60.10 27.59 7.77
C TYR A 950 59.77 29.00 7.24
N THR A 951 60.23 30.02 7.96
CA THR A 951 60.10 31.42 7.54
C THR A 951 61.49 31.99 7.29
N ILE A 952 61.71 32.48 6.06
CA ILE A 952 62.93 33.19 5.68
C ILE A 952 62.55 34.65 5.47
N THR A 953 63.12 35.54 6.28
CA THR A 953 62.92 36.98 6.13
C THR A 953 64.08 37.54 5.31
N ILE A 954 63.74 38.24 4.23
CA ILE A 954 64.72 38.89 3.36
C ILE A 954 64.31 40.36 3.19
N PRO A 955 65.23 41.34 3.25
CA PRO A 955 64.89 42.73 3.02
C PRO A 955 64.34 42.94 1.59
N GLU A 956 63.17 43.56 1.50
CA GLU A 956 62.48 43.87 0.23
C GLU A 956 63.28 44.85 -0.66
N LYS A 957 64.16 45.63 -0.03
CA LYS A 957 64.99 46.64 -0.68
C LYS A 957 66.35 46.76 0.00
N VAL A 958 67.40 46.83 -0.79
CA VAL A 958 68.76 47.18 -0.33
C VAL A 958 69.12 48.53 -0.94
N ASP A 959 69.40 49.51 -0.09
CA ASP A 959 69.81 50.86 -0.49
C ASP A 959 71.33 50.97 -0.48
N PHE A 960 71.90 51.53 -1.54
CA PHE A 960 73.34 51.75 -1.70
C PHE A 960 73.82 53.09 -1.12
N ASP A 961 73.00 53.77 -0.30
CA ASP A 961 73.33 55.02 0.38
C ASP A 961 73.79 56.13 -0.58
N SER A 962 73.04 56.33 -1.67
CA SER A 962 73.28 57.40 -2.67
C SER A 962 74.71 57.38 -3.26
N PRO A 963 75.07 56.30 -3.97
CA PRO A 963 76.41 56.13 -4.53
C PRO A 963 76.71 57.18 -5.62
N THR A 964 78.00 57.49 -5.81
CA THR A 964 78.47 58.50 -6.79
C THR A 964 79.42 57.88 -7.79
N TYR A 965 79.54 58.46 -8.98
CA TYR A 965 80.47 57.96 -10.00
C TYR A 965 81.90 57.87 -9.46
N GLN A 966 82.55 56.72 -9.65
CA GLN A 966 83.97 56.51 -9.36
C GLN A 966 84.67 55.98 -10.62
N PRO A 967 85.83 56.52 -11.03
CA PRO A 967 86.60 55.98 -12.15
C PRO A 967 87.20 54.61 -11.81
N ALA A 968 87.51 53.80 -12.83
CA ALA A 968 87.99 52.43 -12.65
C ALA A 968 89.29 52.38 -11.81
N GLY A 969 89.27 51.67 -10.69
CA GLY A 969 90.35 51.65 -9.70
C GLY A 969 89.88 51.40 -8.25
N SER A 970 90.73 51.75 -7.28
CA SER A 970 90.44 51.65 -5.84
C SER A 970 89.21 52.51 -5.48
N GLY A 971 88.07 51.88 -5.22
CA GLY A 971 86.78 52.56 -4.95
C GLY A 971 85.71 52.38 -6.03
N GLN A 972 86.01 51.66 -7.12
CA GLN A 972 85.09 51.36 -8.22
C GLN A 972 83.79 50.65 -7.78
N TYR A 973 83.80 49.90 -6.69
CA TYR A 973 82.66 49.09 -6.25
C TYR A 973 82.08 49.61 -4.94
N ASN A 974 80.75 49.72 -4.84
CA ASN A 974 80.03 49.94 -3.59
C ASN A 974 79.35 48.65 -3.16
N ASP A 975 79.82 48.10 -2.05
CA ASP A 975 79.35 46.83 -1.51
C ASP A 975 78.33 47.10 -0.40
N LYS A 976 77.12 46.57 -0.57
CA LYS A 976 76.09 46.54 0.46
C LYS A 976 75.82 45.12 0.92
N THR A 977 76.17 44.88 2.16
CA THR A 977 75.75 43.69 2.89
C THR A 977 74.28 43.79 3.29
N PHE A 978 73.53 42.73 3.03
CA PHE A 978 72.18 42.51 3.53
C PHE A 978 72.15 41.18 4.29
N GLU A 979 71.27 41.07 5.28
CA GLU A 979 71.10 39.84 6.05
C GLU A 979 69.88 39.07 5.55
N VAL A 980 70.06 37.78 5.28
CA VAL A 980 68.97 36.82 5.20
C VAL A 980 68.85 36.20 6.59
N ILE A 981 67.71 36.44 7.23
CA ILE A 981 67.45 35.98 8.60
C ILE A 981 66.46 34.82 8.51
N PRO A 982 66.89 33.58 8.78
CA PRO A 982 65.95 32.50 9.04
C PRO A 982 65.34 32.74 10.42
N THR A 983 64.03 33.01 10.47
CA THR A 983 63.37 33.49 11.69
C THR A 983 62.71 32.36 12.50
N THR A 984 62.29 31.27 11.84
CA THR A 984 61.65 30.14 12.53
C THR A 984 61.94 28.83 11.81
N LEU A 985 62.27 27.78 12.58
CA LEU A 985 62.39 26.39 12.13
C LEU A 985 61.72 25.49 13.17
N THR A 986 60.60 24.85 12.83
CA THR A 986 59.88 23.94 13.72
C THR A 986 59.64 22.59 13.03
N ASN A 987 59.56 21.51 13.83
CA ASN A 987 59.21 20.14 13.40
C ASN A 987 60.22 19.38 12.50
N LEU A 988 61.52 19.68 12.56
CA LEU A 988 62.60 18.86 11.98
C LEU A 988 63.23 17.97 13.06
N THR A 989 62.93 16.67 13.09
CA THR A 989 63.46 15.76 14.13
C THR A 989 63.95 14.40 13.61
N ASP A 990 64.17 14.25 12.32
CA ASP A 990 64.42 12.97 11.64
C ASP A 990 65.61 12.98 10.66
N GLY A 991 66.56 13.91 10.83
CA GLY A 991 67.80 13.94 10.03
C GLY A 991 67.65 14.58 8.64
N ARG A 992 66.47 15.12 8.30
CA ARG A 992 66.24 15.93 7.10
C ARG A 992 67.07 17.22 7.12
N GLY A 993 67.64 17.60 5.97
CA GLY A 993 68.42 18.84 5.79
C GLY A 993 67.68 19.87 4.96
N LEU A 994 67.78 21.16 5.31
CA LEU A 994 67.24 22.27 4.53
C LEU A 994 68.32 22.82 3.59
N SER A 995 67.98 23.00 2.31
CA SER A 995 68.81 23.73 1.34
C SER A 995 68.02 24.88 0.74
N VAL A 996 68.57 26.09 0.78
CA VAL A 996 67.98 27.29 0.16
C VAL A 996 68.73 27.58 -1.14
N MET A 997 68.01 27.69 -2.26
CA MET A 997 68.58 27.96 -3.59
C MET A 997 68.13 29.34 -4.10
N VAL A 998 68.97 30.01 -4.91
CA VAL A 998 68.69 31.33 -5.53
C VAL A 998 68.66 31.18 -7.06
N LYS A 999 67.73 31.87 -7.76
CA LYS A 999 67.49 31.72 -9.21
C LYS A 999 67.45 33.08 -9.93
N ASP A 1000 67.89 33.11 -11.19
CA ASP A 1000 67.66 34.21 -12.15
C ASP A 1000 66.35 34.00 -12.95
N GLY A 1001 65.54 35.06 -13.06
CA GLY A 1001 64.18 34.99 -13.57
C GLY A 1001 64.10 34.71 -15.08
N GLY A 1002 63.79 33.46 -15.48
CA GLY A 1002 63.58 33.18 -16.91
C GLY A 1002 62.98 31.83 -17.36
N THR A 1003 63.35 30.65 -16.82
CA THR A 1003 62.88 29.36 -17.39
C THR A 1003 62.69 28.23 -16.36
N SER A 1004 61.81 27.25 -16.65
CA SER A 1004 61.50 26.06 -15.81
C SER A 1004 62.73 25.13 -15.65
N PRO A 1005 62.86 24.37 -14.55
CA PRO A 1005 64.08 23.62 -14.24
C PRO A 1005 64.29 22.44 -15.20
N SER A 1006 65.52 22.31 -15.72
CA SER A 1006 66.06 21.06 -16.25
C SER A 1006 67.22 20.65 -15.35
N THR A 1007 67.32 19.35 -15.05
CA THR A 1007 68.11 18.73 -13.97
C THR A 1007 69.64 18.85 -14.11
N GLY A 1008 70.18 19.95 -14.62
CA GLY A 1008 71.61 20.11 -14.87
C GLY A 1008 72.17 21.53 -14.94
N THR A 1009 71.37 22.60 -14.80
CA THR A 1009 71.86 23.99 -14.83
C THR A 1009 71.29 24.87 -13.71
N ASP A 1010 70.87 24.24 -12.60
CA ASP A 1010 70.45 24.97 -11.41
C ASP A 1010 71.68 25.34 -10.57
N TYR A 1011 71.84 26.63 -10.25
CA TYR A 1011 73.01 27.18 -9.58
C TYR A 1011 73.18 26.61 -8.16
N GLN A 1012 74.14 25.69 -7.97
CA GLN A 1012 74.63 25.33 -6.64
C GLN A 1012 75.70 26.33 -6.22
N LEU A 1013 75.47 27.06 -5.12
CA LEU A 1013 76.50 27.89 -4.47
C LEU A 1013 77.48 27.00 -3.69
N THR A 1014 78.18 26.12 -4.40
CA THR A 1014 79.39 25.46 -3.89
C THR A 1014 80.48 25.48 -4.96
N GLY A 1015 81.40 26.43 -4.80
CA GLY A 1015 82.81 26.30 -5.19
C GLY A 1015 83.15 26.15 -6.68
N SER A 1016 83.26 27.27 -7.40
CA SER A 1016 84.33 27.49 -8.37
C SER A 1016 84.48 28.98 -8.67
N ASP A 1017 85.71 29.41 -8.97
CA ASP A 1017 86.17 30.80 -9.05
C ASP A 1017 85.64 31.62 -10.26
N SER A 1018 84.36 31.49 -10.63
CA SER A 1018 83.73 32.34 -11.63
C SER A 1018 82.88 33.43 -10.97
N SER A 1019 83.07 34.67 -11.42
CA SER A 1019 82.24 35.79 -11.02
C SER A 1019 80.84 35.64 -11.62
N ASP A 1020 79.91 35.04 -10.88
CA ASP A 1020 78.55 34.80 -11.36
C ASP A 1020 77.67 36.06 -11.11
N THR A 1021 77.14 36.64 -12.20
CA THR A 1021 76.35 37.89 -12.20
C THR A 1021 74.87 37.65 -11.94
N LEU A 1022 74.29 38.34 -10.94
CA LEU A 1022 72.85 38.44 -10.73
C LEU A 1022 72.27 39.59 -11.57
N ASN A 1023 71.16 39.37 -12.28
CA ASN A 1023 70.44 40.45 -12.95
C ASN A 1023 69.58 41.22 -11.93
N TYR A 1024 69.83 42.52 -11.77
CA TYR A 1024 69.05 43.39 -10.90
C TYR A 1024 68.63 44.65 -11.66
N GLN A 1025 67.40 45.12 -11.41
CA GLN A 1025 66.86 46.33 -12.04
C GLN A 1025 67.02 47.51 -11.08
N VAL A 1026 67.67 48.57 -11.56
CA VAL A 1026 67.89 49.80 -10.82
C VAL A 1026 66.91 50.87 -11.29
N TYR A 1027 66.03 51.31 -10.42
CA TYR A 1027 65.02 52.33 -10.73
C TYR A 1027 65.39 53.71 -10.16
N GLN A 1028 65.22 54.76 -10.95
CA GLN A 1028 65.40 56.15 -10.51
C GLN A 1028 64.11 56.65 -9.84
N GLY A 1029 64.22 57.24 -8.65
CA GLY A 1029 63.08 57.81 -7.94
C GLY A 1029 62.43 58.98 -8.70
N ALA A 1030 61.23 58.74 -9.22
CA ALA A 1030 60.28 59.64 -9.89
C ALA A 1030 60.57 60.10 -11.35
N SER A 1031 59.92 59.39 -12.29
CA SER A 1031 59.39 59.82 -13.60
C SER A 1031 60.35 60.34 -14.70
N ALA A 1032 60.84 59.45 -15.58
CA ALA A 1032 60.94 59.69 -17.03
C ALA A 1032 61.38 58.42 -17.82
N THR A 1033 60.87 58.29 -19.03
CA THR A 1033 61.18 57.27 -20.05
C THR A 1033 62.66 57.29 -20.48
N GLY A 1034 63.37 56.19 -20.21
CA GLY A 1034 64.70 55.89 -20.72
C GLY A 1034 65.06 54.43 -20.42
N SER A 1035 65.70 53.73 -21.35
CA SER A 1035 66.01 52.30 -21.26
C SER A 1035 66.86 51.97 -20.03
N ALA A 1036 66.59 50.82 -19.42
CA ALA A 1036 67.34 50.27 -18.28
C ALA A 1036 68.85 50.27 -18.54
N LEU A 1037 69.64 50.64 -17.52
CA LEU A 1037 71.06 50.33 -17.50
C LEU A 1037 71.17 48.81 -17.36
N ASP A 1038 71.56 48.13 -18.43
CA ASP A 1038 71.92 46.71 -18.44
C ASP A 1038 73.28 46.59 -17.73
N ALA A 1039 73.26 46.72 -16.41
CA ALA A 1039 74.44 46.59 -15.56
C ALA A 1039 74.58 45.13 -15.13
N ALA A 1040 75.11 44.29 -16.03
CA ALA A 1040 75.63 42.98 -15.65
C ALA A 1040 76.87 43.19 -14.77
N GLY A 1041 76.76 42.98 -13.46
CA GLY A 1041 77.93 43.18 -12.59
C GLY A 1041 77.85 42.85 -11.10
N ALA A 1042 76.68 42.51 -10.52
CA ALA A 1042 76.64 42.14 -9.11
C ALA A 1042 77.04 40.67 -8.94
N THR A 1043 78.20 40.44 -8.32
CA THR A 1043 78.70 39.11 -7.96
C THR A 1043 78.35 38.78 -6.52
N LEU A 1044 77.76 37.61 -6.26
CA LEU A 1044 77.50 37.13 -4.90
C LEU A 1044 78.78 36.49 -4.34
N VAL A 1045 79.39 37.11 -3.32
CA VAL A 1045 80.64 36.64 -2.74
C VAL A 1045 80.37 36.18 -1.31
N ASN A 1046 79.90 34.94 -1.11
CA ASN A 1046 80.11 34.12 0.10
C ASN A 1046 79.47 32.71 -0.01
N LYS A 1047 80.10 31.72 0.65
CA LYS A 1047 79.69 30.30 0.68
C LYS A 1047 78.64 30.06 1.77
N TRP A 1048 77.62 29.25 1.49
CA TRP A 1048 76.70 28.72 2.51
C TRP A 1048 77.17 27.34 2.97
N GLU A 1049 77.20 27.10 4.29
CA GLU A 1049 77.45 25.78 4.87
C GLU A 1049 76.13 25.04 5.12
N LYS A 1050 76.14 23.74 4.82
CA LYS A 1050 75.07 22.80 5.19
C LYS A 1050 74.95 22.75 6.72
N ALA A 1051 73.88 23.28 7.29
CA ALA A 1051 73.59 23.10 8.70
C ALA A 1051 73.19 21.64 8.95
N ALA A 1052 74.07 20.87 9.59
CA ALA A 1052 73.77 19.53 10.06
C ALA A 1052 73.29 19.61 11.51
N GLY A 1053 71.99 19.39 11.72
CA GLY A 1053 71.41 19.19 13.05
C GLY A 1053 70.96 20.48 13.75
N GLY A 1054 69.66 20.76 13.69
CA GLY A 1054 68.86 21.43 14.73
C GLY A 1054 69.13 22.91 15.05
N SER A 1055 70.30 23.47 14.76
CA SER A 1055 70.55 24.91 14.95
C SER A 1055 70.33 25.67 13.64
N LEU A 1056 69.52 26.74 13.72
CA LEU A 1056 69.43 27.74 12.66
C LEU A 1056 70.85 28.26 12.36
N PRO A 1057 71.30 28.31 11.09
CA PRO A 1057 72.50 29.06 10.77
C PRO A 1057 72.28 30.53 11.22
N SER A 1058 73.30 31.16 11.81
CA SER A 1058 73.26 32.59 12.15
C SER A 1058 72.87 33.43 10.94
N ALA A 1059 72.37 34.66 11.14
CA ALA A 1059 72.05 35.59 10.05
C ALA A 1059 73.15 35.54 8.97
N GLN A 1060 72.76 35.21 7.74
CA GLN A 1060 73.71 35.01 6.66
C GLN A 1060 73.81 36.31 5.87
N SER A 1061 75.02 36.86 5.78
CA SER A 1061 75.26 38.09 5.05
C SER A 1061 75.47 37.79 3.56
N GLY A 1062 74.56 38.26 2.71
CA GLY A 1062 74.81 38.42 1.29
C GLY A 1062 75.42 39.80 1.03
N THR A 1063 76.35 39.93 0.08
CA THR A 1063 76.86 41.24 -0.35
C THR A 1063 76.40 41.49 -1.77
N LEU A 1064 75.68 42.58 -2.00
CA LEU A 1064 75.43 43.12 -3.33
C LEU A 1064 76.50 44.14 -3.64
N ARG A 1065 77.14 43.99 -4.80
CA ARG A 1065 78.16 44.90 -5.30
C ARG A 1065 77.62 45.72 -6.44
N LEU A 1066 77.63 47.04 -6.30
CA LEU A 1066 77.30 47.99 -7.36
C LEU A 1066 78.59 48.54 -7.97
N ASP A 1067 78.77 48.39 -9.29
CA ASP A 1067 79.86 49.06 -10.01
C ASP A 1067 79.54 50.55 -10.22
N GLN A 1068 80.27 51.40 -9.51
CA GLN A 1068 80.09 52.84 -9.52
C GLN A 1068 80.64 53.52 -10.78
N THR A 1069 81.43 52.83 -11.62
CA THR A 1069 81.86 53.37 -12.93
C THR A 1069 80.70 53.52 -13.92
N GLN A 1070 79.59 52.84 -13.66
CA GLN A 1070 78.40 52.87 -14.51
C GLN A 1070 77.38 53.94 -14.08
N ILE A 1071 77.63 54.66 -12.98
CA ILE A 1071 76.73 55.68 -12.44
C ILE A 1071 76.87 56.98 -13.25
N LYS A 1072 75.78 57.42 -13.91
CA LYS A 1072 75.76 58.66 -14.69
C LYS A 1072 75.17 59.87 -13.96
N TYR A 1073 74.48 59.67 -12.83
CA TYR A 1073 73.74 60.72 -12.10
C TYR A 1073 73.80 60.48 -10.59
N SER A 1074 73.90 61.56 -9.79
CA SER A 1074 74.00 61.50 -8.32
C SER A 1074 72.61 61.40 -7.65
N VAL A 1075 72.05 60.20 -7.54
CA VAL A 1075 70.77 59.93 -6.83
C VAL A 1075 70.78 58.55 -6.16
N SER A 1076 69.89 58.33 -5.17
CA SER A 1076 69.75 57.06 -4.47
C SER A 1076 69.22 55.96 -5.39
N TYR A 1077 69.92 54.82 -5.42
CA TYR A 1077 69.57 53.66 -6.22
C TYR A 1077 69.06 52.54 -5.35
N THR A 1078 67.93 51.95 -5.75
CA THR A 1078 67.21 50.97 -4.93
C THR A 1078 66.97 49.73 -5.76
N GLY A 1079 67.53 48.60 -5.33
CA GLY A 1079 67.29 47.30 -5.96
C GLY A 1079 66.22 46.52 -5.20
N THR A 1080 65.43 45.74 -5.94
CA THR A 1080 64.52 44.72 -5.38
C THR A 1080 65.12 43.35 -5.66
N LEU A 1081 65.20 42.49 -4.65
CA LEU A 1081 65.63 41.10 -4.82
C LEU A 1081 64.41 40.20 -4.76
N THR A 1082 64.29 39.29 -5.74
CA THR A 1082 63.26 38.25 -5.73
C THR A 1082 63.92 36.91 -5.52
N PHE A 1083 63.49 36.17 -4.51
CA PHE A 1083 63.95 34.81 -4.20
C PHE A 1083 62.83 33.82 -4.48
N THR A 1084 63.17 32.62 -4.96
CA THR A 1084 62.24 31.49 -5.02
C THR A 1084 62.75 30.41 -4.09
N VAL A 1085 62.01 30.14 -3.01
CA VAL A 1085 62.36 29.09 -2.03
C VAL A 1085 61.84 27.76 -2.56
N ASN A 1086 62.74 26.87 -2.94
CA ASN A 1086 62.40 25.49 -3.26
C ASN A 1086 62.76 24.59 -2.08
N VAL A 1087 61.80 23.81 -1.59
CA VAL A 1087 62.07 22.70 -0.69
C VAL A 1087 62.14 21.43 -1.50
N VAL A 1088 63.35 20.87 -1.58
CA VAL A 1088 63.60 19.61 -2.25
C VAL A 1088 63.64 18.53 -1.18
N ASP A 1089 62.65 17.64 -1.22
CA ASP A 1089 62.64 16.41 -0.42
C ASP A 1089 63.64 15.42 -1.05
N SER A 1090 64.87 15.41 -0.54
CA SER A 1090 65.77 14.29 -0.79
C SER A 1090 65.57 13.29 0.33
N LYS A 1091 64.96 12.14 0.00
CA LYS A 1091 64.92 10.97 0.88
C LYS A 1091 66.21 10.76 1.65
#